data_AF-A0A1B0CRZ7-F1
#
_entry.id   AF-A0A1B0CRZ7-F1
#
_cell.length_a   1.000
_cell.length_b   1.000
_cell.length_c   1.000
_cell.angle_alpha   90.00
_cell.angle_beta   90.00
_cell.angle_gamma   90.00
#
_symmetry.space_group_name_H-M   'P 1'
#
loop_
_entity.id
_entity.type
_entity.pdbx_description
1 polymer ?
#
loop_
_entity_poly.entity_id
_entity_poly.type
_entity_poly.pdbx_seq_one_letter_code
_entity_poly.pdbx_strand_id
1 'polypeptide(L)'
;MGGESKAEYIIQQLNVGNAKKIALLMVLAFIFFHGLIHVRYGTDSCKWLLSRGRFKGDKEWLTVRLYDASILPARHPTMFPLPGLLGNENHFVFIGDTRLRMLYEAFINHLHPSDDDNGSLVDSPANLEFLDMKLKLRVNYIYANDVARGMVEEFSTWRKDEDPPSLIVASCTYGTFQAGNTTEEIIKSFALNMTHLVRPMEEVLGKKVHVLWKLQDPIVEDKAPKEWKGLTNDDIDAINRATQGVLKYTTVPLWASSRLIAQGLLDEAVDGVHLGPLALRHDVQILLNMYCNDYMNFNDGTCCSSAEPYTILQVVTYAILGVCVALSVAMLLRRWMQQLRGQTLYTPLNQPGNADATSPIYALATLAFIMGYFYLCDRTNFFMKENKYYSEFSFWIPVGKLALLMVLAFIFFHGLIHVRYGTDSCKWLLSRGRFKGDKEWQPYGCMMHRYSQQDTRRCFRYLAFWGNENHFVFIGDTRLRMLYEAFINHLHPSDDDNGSLVDSPANLEFLDMKLKLRVNYIYANDVARGMVEEFSTWRKDEDPPSLIVASCTYGTFQAGNTTEEIIKSFALNMTHLVRPMEEVLGKKVHVLWKLQDPIVEDKAPKEWKGLTNDDIDAINRATQGVLKYTTVPLWASSRLIAQGLLDEAVDGVHLGPLALRHDVQILLNMYCNDYMNFNDGTCCSSAEPYTILQVVTYAILGVCVALSVAMLLRRWMQQLRGQTLYTPLNQPGNADATSPIYAVATLAFIMGYFYLCDRTNFFMKENKYYSEFSFWIPVGRFTKVLHRDETDELKGWMQLVILVYHMTGAERILPIHMHIKVLISGYLFLSGYGHFTYMWQTGNAGLVRFFQILFRLNFVTILLCLCMNRPYQFYYFVPLISFWYCLIYVVLALPPHITAATVDANPYQYLYLAAKFVSLLAVSTIFYMSEVFFERIFVTRPWKALFVTTDDDIHEWWYRWKLDRYTITSGMVFAAIFHVAQKYAVFDDNNHGNLFSRRISLTATLAAVGGVGFYTTFSFLCRNKQECEEIHSYIVFIPIIGYIVLRNISGILRTRYSSFFAWFGRISLELFICQYHIWLAADRHGVLVLLPGFPTLNVIITSFIFICASHEVHRLTLVLLPYAVPSDWKLAVRNFVAFLIILIPIARYDGMF
;
A
#
# COMPACT_ATOMS: atom_id res chain seq x y z
N MET A 1 -19.11 15.28 -35.18
CA MET A 1 -18.33 15.63 -33.97
C MET A 1 -19.26 15.61 -32.76
N GLY A 2 -18.86 14.96 -31.66
CA GLY A 2 -19.63 14.99 -30.40
C GLY A 2 -19.14 16.13 -29.50
N GLY A 3 -20.05 16.78 -28.78
CA GLY A 3 -19.67 17.77 -27.76
C GLY A 3 -19.08 17.08 -26.54
N GLU A 4 -17.87 17.47 -26.14
CA GLU A 4 -17.19 16.94 -24.95
C GLU A 4 -18.04 17.13 -23.69
N SER A 5 -18.01 16.14 -22.80
CA SER A 5 -18.71 16.26 -21.52
C SER A 5 -18.04 17.30 -20.62
N LYS A 6 -18.80 17.85 -19.67
CA LYS A 6 -18.24 18.73 -18.63
C LYS A 6 -17.13 18.05 -17.80
N ALA A 7 -17.09 16.72 -17.76
CA ALA A 7 -16.00 15.98 -17.12
C ALA A 7 -14.72 15.97 -17.96
N GLU A 8 -14.83 15.73 -19.28
CA GLU A 8 -13.69 15.85 -20.22
C GLU A 8 -13.15 17.28 -20.26
N TYR A 9 -14.02 18.30 -20.25
CA TYR A 9 -13.62 19.70 -20.09
C TYR A 9 -12.85 19.95 -18.78
N ILE A 10 -13.29 19.39 -17.65
CA ILE A 10 -12.57 19.52 -16.37
C ILE A 10 -11.22 18.77 -16.41
N ILE A 11 -11.14 17.63 -17.09
CA ILE A 11 -9.89 16.87 -17.28
C ILE A 11 -8.93 17.64 -18.21
N GLN A 12 -9.41 18.28 -19.27
CA GLN A 12 -8.62 19.22 -20.07
C GLN A 12 -8.19 20.46 -19.27
N GLN A 13 -9.03 20.97 -18.37
CA GLN A 13 -8.63 22.03 -17.43
C GLN A 13 -7.65 21.55 -16.35
N LEU A 14 -7.46 20.24 -16.16
CA LEU A 14 -6.36 19.66 -15.37
C LEU A 14 -5.07 19.47 -16.18
N ASN A 15 -4.97 20.10 -17.35
CA ASN A 15 -3.72 20.33 -18.09
C ASN A 15 -2.60 20.85 -17.16
N VAL A 16 -1.37 20.36 -17.44
CA VAL A 16 -0.09 20.79 -16.85
C VAL A 16 0.02 22.31 -16.61
N GLY A 17 -0.53 23.14 -17.50
CA GLY A 17 -0.56 24.60 -17.36
C GLY A 17 -1.34 25.12 -16.15
N ASN A 18 -2.44 24.47 -15.76
CA ASN A 18 -3.20 24.83 -14.56
C ASN A 18 -2.61 24.19 -13.29
N ALA A 19 -2.07 22.97 -13.39
CA ALA A 19 -1.29 22.37 -12.30
C ALA A 19 -0.09 23.25 -11.90
N LYS A 20 0.63 23.82 -12.90
CA LYS A 20 1.70 24.82 -12.68
C LYS A 20 1.22 26.07 -11.94
N LYS A 21 0.03 26.60 -12.24
CA LYS A 21 -0.56 27.76 -11.52
C LYS A 21 -0.85 27.43 -10.06
N ILE A 22 -1.41 26.25 -9.78
CA ILE A 22 -1.71 25.79 -8.41
C ILE A 22 -0.40 25.62 -7.62
N ALA A 23 0.61 24.96 -8.20
CA ALA A 23 1.92 24.82 -7.57
C ALA A 23 2.59 26.17 -7.26
N LEU A 24 2.52 27.13 -8.19
CA LEU A 24 3.03 28.49 -7.98
C LEU A 24 2.29 29.21 -6.84
N LEU A 25 0.96 29.12 -6.79
CA LEU A 25 0.16 29.68 -5.70
C LEU A 25 0.50 29.05 -4.34
N MET A 26 0.70 27.73 -4.29
CA MET A 26 1.12 27.05 -3.06
C MET A 26 2.50 27.51 -2.59
N VAL A 27 3.48 27.63 -3.49
CA VAL A 27 4.83 28.13 -3.16
C VAL A 27 4.77 29.56 -2.63
N LEU A 28 4.04 30.46 -3.29
CA LEU A 28 3.91 31.85 -2.85
C LEU A 28 3.18 31.97 -1.49
N ALA A 29 2.13 31.18 -1.26
CA ALA A 29 1.43 31.13 0.02
C ALA A 29 2.32 30.59 1.15
N PHE A 30 3.15 29.58 0.87
CA PHE A 30 4.07 28.99 1.83
C PHE A 30 5.21 29.95 2.20
N ILE A 31 5.76 30.69 1.21
CA ILE A 31 6.71 31.79 1.44
C ILE A 31 6.09 32.87 2.32
N PHE A 32 4.86 33.32 2.01
CA PHE A 32 4.17 34.36 2.78
C PHE A 32 3.90 33.92 4.24
N PHE A 33 3.47 32.67 4.45
CA PHE A 33 3.25 32.09 5.77
C PHE A 33 4.53 32.06 6.62
N HIS A 34 5.65 31.61 6.05
CA HIS A 34 6.95 31.63 6.73
C HIS A 34 7.46 33.05 7.01
N GLY A 35 7.22 34.00 6.10
CA GLY A 35 7.49 35.42 6.33
C GLY A 35 6.75 35.97 7.55
N LEU A 36 5.46 35.66 7.71
CA LEU A 36 4.67 36.05 8.90
C LEU A 36 5.19 35.44 10.20
N ILE A 37 5.71 34.21 10.17
CA ILE A 37 6.34 33.58 11.35
C ILE A 37 7.61 34.35 11.73
N HIS A 38 8.50 34.64 10.78
CA HIS A 38 9.74 35.36 11.07
C HIS A 38 9.50 36.81 11.51
N VAL A 39 8.49 37.50 10.98
CA VAL A 39 8.08 38.83 11.48
C VAL A 39 7.59 38.76 12.94
N ARG A 40 6.93 37.67 13.35
CA ARG A 40 6.37 37.51 14.71
C ARG A 40 7.38 37.00 15.75
N TYR A 41 8.37 36.20 15.34
CA TYR A 41 9.23 35.45 16.26
C TYR A 41 10.74 35.60 16.02
N GLY A 42 11.15 36.22 14.90
CA GLY A 42 12.56 36.42 14.54
C GLY A 42 13.17 35.32 13.65
N THR A 43 14.37 35.58 13.16
CA THR A 43 15.15 34.74 12.23
C THR A 43 16.35 34.02 12.86
N ASP A 44 16.71 34.38 14.09
CA ASP A 44 17.85 33.82 14.84
C ASP A 44 17.56 32.38 15.29
N SER A 45 18.16 31.40 14.58
CA SER A 45 17.99 29.97 14.89
C SER A 45 18.56 29.56 16.25
N CYS A 46 19.44 30.35 16.85
CA CYS A 46 20.02 30.07 18.16
C CYS A 46 19.05 30.47 19.29
N LYS A 47 18.37 31.61 19.14
CA LYS A 47 17.23 31.96 20.00
C LYS A 47 16.08 30.94 19.93
N TRP A 48 15.85 30.30 18.78
CA TRP A 48 14.92 29.18 18.69
C TRP A 48 15.43 27.94 19.45
N LEU A 49 16.69 27.53 19.25
CA LEU A 49 17.33 26.40 19.96
C LEU A 49 17.20 26.49 21.49
N LEU A 50 17.42 27.67 22.05
CA LEU A 50 17.37 27.92 23.49
C LEU A 50 15.94 28.03 24.04
N SER A 51 14.95 28.41 23.23
CA SER A 51 13.60 28.73 23.72
C SER A 51 12.53 27.68 23.42
N ARG A 52 12.71 26.83 22.39
CA ARG A 52 11.72 25.85 21.94
C ARG A 52 12.34 24.59 21.34
N GLY A 53 11.58 23.50 21.41
CA GLY A 53 11.85 22.27 20.66
C GLY A 53 10.75 21.25 20.89
N ARG A 54 11.00 19.99 20.53
CA ARG A 54 10.11 18.85 20.78
C ARG A 54 10.90 17.55 20.79
N PHE A 55 10.36 16.50 21.41
CA PHE A 55 10.85 15.14 21.21
C PHE A 55 10.44 14.56 19.85
N LYS A 56 11.18 13.55 19.40
CA LYS A 56 10.99 12.81 18.15
C LYS A 56 11.33 11.34 18.41
N GLY A 57 10.38 10.44 18.18
CA GLY A 57 10.58 9.01 18.45
C GLY A 57 10.84 8.71 19.93
N ASP A 58 11.66 7.69 20.18
CA ASP A 58 12.01 7.20 21.51
C ASP A 58 13.02 8.16 22.19
N LYS A 59 12.51 9.24 22.80
CA LYS A 59 13.26 10.16 23.68
C LYS A 59 14.43 10.95 23.04
N GLU A 60 14.54 10.98 21.71
CA GLU A 60 15.47 11.88 20.99
C GLU A 60 14.90 13.31 20.89
N TRP A 61 15.71 14.33 21.18
CA TRP A 61 15.28 15.73 21.12
C TRP A 61 15.58 16.36 19.74
N LEU A 62 14.57 16.97 19.09
CA LEU A 62 14.59 17.34 17.67
C LEU A 62 15.79 18.22 17.25
N THR A 63 16.32 19.05 18.15
CA THR A 63 17.41 20.00 17.88
C THR A 63 18.81 19.46 18.26
N VAL A 64 18.89 18.19 18.65
CA VAL A 64 20.09 17.51 19.12
C VAL A 64 20.28 16.24 18.29
N ARG A 65 21.45 16.10 17.67
CA ARG A 65 22.00 14.81 17.26
C ARG A 65 23.02 14.45 18.33
N LEU A 66 22.88 13.28 18.95
CA LEU A 66 23.86 12.80 19.93
C LEU A 66 25.13 12.40 19.17
N TYR A 67 26.18 13.22 19.30
CA TYR A 67 27.51 12.86 18.79
C TYR A 67 28.16 11.89 19.78
N ASP A 68 28.32 10.64 19.35
CA ASP A 68 29.14 9.66 20.05
C ASP A 68 30.62 9.94 19.74
N ALA A 69 31.37 10.36 20.76
CA ALA A 69 32.79 10.69 20.64
C ALA A 69 33.65 9.50 20.14
N SER A 70 33.18 8.25 20.32
CA SER A 70 33.88 7.05 19.87
C SER A 70 33.75 6.78 18.36
N ILE A 71 32.79 7.40 17.67
CA ILE A 71 32.44 7.09 16.26
C ILE A 71 33.10 8.06 15.26
N LEU A 72 33.77 9.12 15.74
CA LEU A 72 34.51 10.04 14.87
C LEU A 72 35.69 9.32 14.18
N PRO A 73 35.84 9.40 12.84
CA PRO A 73 36.88 8.67 12.12
C PRO A 73 38.27 9.22 12.48
N ALA A 74 39.15 8.33 12.95
CA ALA A 74 40.44 8.61 13.59
C ALA A 74 41.56 9.21 12.67
N ARG A 75 41.21 10.07 11.70
CA ARG A 75 42.16 10.72 10.78
C ARG A 75 42.59 12.14 11.18
N HIS A 76 41.85 12.84 12.05
CA HIS A 76 42.23 14.18 12.53
C HIS A 76 41.95 14.36 14.03
N PRO A 77 42.83 13.87 14.93
CA PRO A 77 42.68 13.99 16.39
C PRO A 77 43.04 15.40 16.93
N THR A 78 42.72 16.45 16.17
CA THR A 78 43.12 17.85 16.42
C THR A 78 41.99 18.84 16.18
N MET A 79 40.73 18.38 16.16
CA MET A 79 39.60 19.14 15.63
C MET A 79 38.40 19.29 16.60
N PHE A 80 38.69 19.62 17.86
CA PHE A 80 37.83 20.49 18.67
C PHE A 80 38.53 21.85 18.86
N PRO A 81 38.57 22.72 17.82
CA PRO A 81 39.01 24.10 17.97
C PRO A 81 37.91 24.89 18.67
N LEU A 82 37.86 24.81 20.00
CA LEU A 82 37.21 25.85 20.79
C LEU A 82 37.87 27.21 20.44
N PRO A 83 37.14 28.34 20.36
CA PRO A 83 37.53 29.46 19.51
C PRO A 83 38.69 30.31 20.04
N GLY A 84 39.91 29.78 20.01
CA GLY A 84 41.18 30.44 20.35
C GLY A 84 41.62 31.53 19.36
N LEU A 85 40.67 32.33 18.87
CA LEU A 85 40.93 33.58 18.18
C LEU A 85 41.70 34.51 19.12
N LEU A 86 43.00 34.69 18.84
CA LEU A 86 43.98 35.45 19.64
C LEU A 86 44.57 34.73 20.87
N GLY A 87 44.47 33.41 20.96
CA GLY A 87 45.43 32.58 21.73
C GLY A 87 45.23 32.43 23.25
N ASN A 88 44.27 33.14 23.85
CA ASN A 88 43.87 32.96 25.26
C ASN A 88 43.27 31.56 25.52
N GLU A 89 43.11 31.21 26.79
CA GLU A 89 42.38 30.01 27.22
C GLU A 89 40.87 30.22 27.05
N ASN A 90 40.11 29.18 26.72
CA ASN A 90 38.65 29.23 26.82
C ASN A 90 38.28 29.03 28.29
N HIS A 91 37.50 29.94 28.88
CA HIS A 91 37.08 29.86 30.28
C HIS A 91 35.56 29.78 30.39
N PHE A 92 35.05 28.64 30.81
CA PHE A 92 33.62 28.39 30.99
C PHE A 92 33.29 28.40 32.49
N VAL A 93 32.17 29.01 32.88
CA VAL A 93 31.72 29.06 34.28
C VAL A 93 30.27 28.63 34.39
N PHE A 94 29.99 27.69 35.30
CA PHE A 94 28.65 27.30 35.71
C PHE A 94 28.43 27.83 37.14
N ILE A 95 27.56 28.83 37.32
CA ILE A 95 27.32 29.49 38.62
C ILE A 95 25.89 29.24 39.10
N GLY A 96 25.73 28.50 40.20
CA GLY A 96 24.41 28.03 40.61
C GLY A 96 24.31 26.96 41.69
N ASP A 97 23.12 26.40 41.79
CA ASP A 97 22.74 25.36 42.75
C ASP A 97 23.25 23.94 42.38
N THR A 98 22.89 22.93 43.17
CA THR A 98 23.26 21.51 42.93
C THR A 98 22.66 20.93 41.65
N ARG A 99 21.53 21.44 41.15
CA ARG A 99 20.92 21.02 39.88
C ARG A 99 21.77 21.50 38.71
N LEU A 100 22.34 22.70 38.79
CA LEU A 100 23.32 23.18 37.81
C LEU A 100 24.66 22.43 37.90
N ARG A 101 25.08 21.98 39.09
CA ARG A 101 26.28 21.15 39.26
C ARG A 101 26.22 19.87 38.42
N MET A 102 25.06 19.23 38.32
CA MET A 102 24.88 18.05 37.45
C MET A 102 25.17 18.34 35.97
N LEU A 103 24.85 19.54 35.49
CA LEU A 103 25.10 19.93 34.11
C LEU A 103 26.60 20.18 33.86
N TYR A 104 27.31 20.75 34.84
CA TYR A 104 28.77 20.82 34.83
C TYR A 104 29.39 19.41 34.81
N GLU A 105 28.98 18.51 35.71
CA GLU A 105 29.52 17.14 35.77
C GLU A 105 29.23 16.35 34.48
N ALA A 106 28.02 16.47 33.91
CA ALA A 106 27.69 15.87 32.62
C ALA A 106 28.48 16.48 31.44
N PHE A 107 28.81 17.77 31.50
CA PHE A 107 29.66 18.43 30.50
C PHE A 107 31.11 17.92 30.57
N ILE A 108 31.67 17.74 31.76
CA ILE A 108 33.00 17.13 31.95
C ILE A 108 33.00 15.67 31.45
N ASN A 109 32.02 14.86 31.84
CA ASN A 109 31.91 13.45 31.43
C ASN A 109 31.69 13.26 29.92
N HIS A 110 31.19 14.28 29.20
CA HIS A 110 31.11 14.27 27.74
C HIS A 110 32.46 14.56 27.07
N LEU A 111 33.33 15.36 27.70
CA LEU A 111 34.69 15.64 27.22
C LEU A 111 35.67 14.50 27.54
N HIS A 112 35.54 13.90 28.73
CA HIS A 112 36.32 12.74 29.17
C HIS A 112 35.39 11.64 29.71
N PRO A 113 34.91 10.72 28.85
CA PRO A 113 34.20 9.54 29.33
C PRO A 113 35.16 8.61 30.09
N SER A 114 34.96 8.46 31.39
CA SER A 114 35.68 7.52 32.24
C SER A 114 35.00 6.15 32.25
N ASP A 115 35.78 5.06 32.15
CA ASP A 115 35.27 3.68 32.14
C ASP A 115 34.67 3.22 33.49
N ASP A 116 34.97 3.92 34.61
CA ASP A 116 34.43 3.64 35.95
C ASP A 116 33.09 4.38 36.20
N ASP A 117 31.98 3.78 35.76
CA ASP A 117 30.61 4.30 35.96
C ASP A 117 30.10 4.07 37.39
N ASN A 118 30.76 4.70 38.37
CA ASN A 118 30.53 4.53 39.81
C ASN A 118 30.29 5.89 40.52
N GLY A 119 29.37 6.69 39.97
CA GLY A 119 29.06 8.05 40.41
C GLY A 119 28.38 8.14 41.79
N SER A 120 29.14 8.03 42.87
CA SER A 120 28.67 8.39 44.22
C SER A 120 28.59 9.92 44.37
N LEU A 121 27.38 10.47 44.41
CA LEU A 121 27.13 11.90 44.63
C LEU A 121 27.65 12.35 46.01
N VAL A 122 28.79 13.04 46.03
CA VAL A 122 29.31 13.71 47.23
C VAL A 122 28.70 15.11 47.32
N ASP A 123 27.72 15.25 48.20
CA ASP A 123 26.90 16.46 48.37
C ASP A 123 27.62 17.51 49.24
N SER A 124 28.70 18.06 48.69
CA SER A 124 29.53 19.09 49.32
C SER A 124 29.44 20.42 48.54
N PRO A 125 29.16 21.56 49.20
CA PRO A 125 29.09 22.87 48.57
C PRO A 125 30.50 23.43 48.35
N ALA A 126 31.23 22.87 47.39
CA ALA A 126 32.56 23.31 46.98
C ALA A 126 32.53 23.87 45.55
N ASN A 127 33.31 24.95 45.33
CA ASN A 127 33.65 25.38 43.98
C ASN A 127 34.60 24.34 43.36
N LEU A 128 34.44 24.05 42.07
CA LEU A 128 35.23 23.06 41.34
C LEU A 128 35.92 23.73 40.14
N GLU A 129 37.10 23.27 39.78
CA GLU A 129 37.83 23.69 38.58
C GLU A 129 38.32 22.45 37.84
N PHE A 130 38.09 22.41 36.52
CA PHE A 130 38.57 21.39 35.61
C PHE A 130 39.38 22.06 34.49
N LEU A 131 40.53 21.48 34.13
CA LEU A 131 41.44 22.04 33.14
C LEU A 131 41.86 20.98 32.10
N ASP A 132 41.43 21.16 30.86
CA ASP A 132 41.92 20.37 29.72
C ASP A 132 43.03 21.13 28.97
N MET A 133 44.27 20.65 29.15
CA MET A 133 45.45 21.20 28.50
C MET A 133 45.55 20.92 26.99
N LYS A 134 44.80 19.95 26.44
CA LYS A 134 44.73 19.68 24.99
C LYS A 134 43.75 20.64 24.30
N LEU A 135 42.63 20.92 24.95
CA LEU A 135 41.58 21.81 24.45
C LEU A 135 41.83 23.30 24.80
N LYS A 136 42.79 23.58 25.71
CA LYS A 136 42.96 24.88 26.36
C LYS A 136 41.65 25.39 26.97
N LEU A 137 40.95 24.51 27.67
CA LEU A 137 39.65 24.76 28.25
C LEU A 137 39.73 24.66 29.78
N ARG A 138 39.39 25.75 30.45
CA ARG A 138 39.15 25.82 31.89
C ARG A 138 37.64 25.85 32.12
N VAL A 139 37.12 24.97 32.97
CA VAL A 139 35.70 24.91 33.32
C VAL A 139 35.56 25.00 34.84
N ASN A 140 34.88 26.03 35.33
CA ASN A 140 34.67 26.23 36.76
C ASN A 140 33.19 26.00 37.10
N TYR A 141 32.93 25.40 38.26
CA TYR A 141 31.64 25.43 38.94
C TYR A 141 31.73 26.30 40.19
N ILE A 142 30.81 27.24 40.36
CA ILE A 142 30.71 28.13 41.51
C ILE A 142 29.36 27.90 42.19
N TYR A 143 29.40 27.49 43.47
CA TYR A 143 28.20 27.19 44.23
C TYR A 143 27.46 28.48 44.65
N ALA A 144 26.23 28.65 44.18
CA ALA A 144 25.37 29.80 44.47
C ALA A 144 23.90 29.39 44.60
N ASN A 145 23.41 29.28 45.83
CA ASN A 145 22.04 28.86 46.17
C ASN A 145 21.02 30.03 46.32
N ASP A 146 21.40 31.24 45.91
CA ASP A 146 20.52 32.41 45.77
C ASP A 146 21.18 33.39 44.78
N VAL A 147 20.39 34.30 44.23
CA VAL A 147 20.79 35.54 43.55
C VAL A 147 21.28 36.58 44.59
N ALA A 148 21.91 36.09 45.66
CA ALA A 148 22.43 36.89 46.76
C ALA A 148 23.75 37.56 46.39
N ARG A 149 24.33 38.22 47.40
CA ARG A 149 25.61 38.92 47.35
C ARG A 149 26.69 38.21 46.52
N GLY A 150 26.92 36.92 46.75
CA GLY A 150 27.95 36.14 46.05
C GLY A 150 27.82 36.13 44.53
N MET A 151 26.65 35.78 43.98
CA MET A 151 26.44 35.79 42.53
C MET A 151 26.58 37.20 41.94
N VAL A 152 26.12 38.23 42.66
CA VAL A 152 26.28 39.64 42.24
C VAL A 152 27.75 40.10 42.33
N GLU A 153 28.52 39.62 43.31
CA GLU A 153 29.92 39.95 43.52
C GLU A 153 30.84 39.28 42.47
N GLU A 154 30.59 38.03 42.09
CA GLU A 154 31.26 37.34 40.97
C GLU A 154 31.04 38.07 39.64
N PHE A 155 29.79 38.32 39.22
CA PHE A 155 29.51 39.09 38.01
C PHE A 155 30.05 40.54 38.08
N SER A 156 30.10 41.16 39.27
CA SER A 156 30.74 42.47 39.48
C SER A 156 32.26 42.46 39.42
N THR A 157 32.88 41.27 39.46
CA THR A 157 34.32 41.04 39.33
C THR A 157 34.66 40.81 37.86
N TRP A 158 33.99 39.88 37.16
CA TRP A 158 34.15 39.67 35.71
C TRP A 158 33.85 40.92 34.88
N ARG A 159 32.95 41.79 35.37
CA ARG A 159 32.70 43.13 34.83
C ARG A 159 33.96 44.02 34.79
N LYS A 160 34.89 43.85 35.74
CA LYS A 160 36.14 44.62 35.88
C LYS A 160 37.36 43.92 35.28
N ASP A 161 37.38 42.58 35.28
CA ASP A 161 38.53 41.78 34.84
C ASP A 161 38.91 42.03 33.37
N GLU A 162 40.20 41.95 33.06
CA GLU A 162 40.71 42.18 31.70
C GLU A 162 40.43 41.01 30.75
N ASP A 163 40.41 39.78 31.29
CA ASP A 163 40.12 38.53 30.57
C ASP A 163 38.96 37.78 31.29
N PRO A 164 37.69 38.14 31.04
CA PRO A 164 36.53 37.53 31.67
C PRO A 164 36.20 36.15 31.07
N PRO A 165 35.36 35.32 31.74
CA PRO A 165 34.92 34.04 31.19
C PRO A 165 34.31 34.16 29.79
N SER A 166 34.60 33.21 28.90
CA SER A 166 34.08 33.15 27.53
C SER A 166 32.59 32.76 27.48
N LEU A 167 32.18 31.88 28.40
CA LEU A 167 30.80 31.37 28.55
C LEU A 167 30.44 31.30 30.03
N ILE A 168 29.29 31.86 30.40
CA ILE A 168 28.73 31.79 31.75
C ILE A 168 27.32 31.21 31.67
N VAL A 169 27.11 30.04 32.27
CA VAL A 169 25.77 29.46 32.49
C VAL A 169 25.37 29.74 33.93
N ALA A 170 24.31 30.53 34.13
CA ALA A 170 23.80 30.91 35.45
C ALA A 170 22.43 30.27 35.70
N SER A 171 22.21 29.75 36.92
CA SER A 171 20.92 29.20 37.36
C SER A 171 20.89 29.06 38.87
N CYS A 172 19.82 29.47 39.55
CA CYS A 172 19.61 29.08 40.96
C CYS A 172 18.13 28.91 41.31
N THR A 173 17.83 27.93 42.16
CA THR A 173 16.70 27.95 43.07
C THR A 173 17.16 28.61 44.36
N TYR A 174 16.40 29.59 44.85
CA TYR A 174 16.54 30.13 46.20
C TYR A 174 16.47 28.99 47.23
N GLY A 175 17.55 28.73 47.97
CA GLY A 175 17.62 27.61 48.91
C GLY A 175 16.48 27.60 49.94
N THR A 176 15.96 28.78 50.28
CA THR A 176 14.80 28.95 51.18
C THR A 176 13.47 28.43 50.63
N PHE A 177 13.35 28.11 49.33
CA PHE A 177 12.16 27.42 48.78
C PHE A 177 12.12 25.92 49.12
N GLN A 178 13.24 25.30 49.50
CA GLN A 178 13.30 23.88 49.88
C GLN A 178 12.36 23.57 51.06
N ALA A 179 12.14 24.55 51.96
CA ALA A 179 11.23 24.45 53.09
C ALA A 179 9.72 24.49 52.75
N GLY A 180 9.33 24.53 51.47
CA GLY A 180 7.94 24.32 51.03
C GLY A 180 6.92 25.39 51.45
N ASN A 181 7.35 26.65 51.60
CA ASN A 181 6.49 27.77 52.01
C ASN A 181 6.60 28.95 51.03
N THR A 182 6.33 28.70 49.75
CA THR A 182 6.43 29.70 48.67
C THR A 182 5.31 30.74 48.78
N THR A 183 5.62 31.94 49.27
CA THR A 183 4.66 33.06 49.28
C THR A 183 4.94 34.06 48.16
N GLU A 184 3.93 34.87 47.81
CA GLU A 184 4.05 35.95 46.82
C GLU A 184 5.13 36.98 47.22
N GLU A 185 5.37 37.16 48.52
CA GLU A 185 6.42 38.04 49.05
C GLU A 185 7.83 37.50 48.78
N ILE A 186 8.03 36.18 48.92
CA ILE A 186 9.33 35.56 48.61
C ILE A 186 9.60 35.60 47.10
N ILE A 187 8.59 35.37 46.26
CA ILE A 187 8.72 35.50 44.80
C ILE A 187 9.08 36.94 44.41
N LYS A 188 8.48 37.95 45.08
CA LYS A 188 8.85 39.37 44.90
C LYS A 188 10.28 39.67 45.38
N SER A 189 10.71 39.09 46.50
CA SER A 189 12.08 39.26 47.01
C SER A 189 13.12 38.65 46.06
N PHE A 190 12.86 37.45 45.54
CA PHE A 190 13.69 36.81 44.51
C PHE A 190 13.74 37.64 43.21
N ALA A 191 12.60 38.18 42.76
CA ALA A 191 12.55 39.08 41.60
C ALA A 191 13.36 40.38 41.84
N LEU A 192 13.32 40.93 43.06
CA LEU A 192 14.12 42.11 43.44
C LEU A 192 15.63 41.78 43.41
N ASN A 193 16.05 40.65 43.99
CA ASN A 193 17.44 40.19 43.93
C ASN A 193 17.92 40.04 42.46
N MET A 194 17.09 39.45 41.58
CA MET A 194 17.36 39.39 40.14
C MET A 194 17.61 40.76 39.51
N THR A 195 16.89 41.83 39.89
CA THR A 195 17.12 43.17 39.31
C THR A 195 18.51 43.74 39.65
N HIS A 196 19.12 43.34 40.78
CA HIS A 196 20.48 43.75 41.12
C HIS A 196 21.55 43.07 40.25
N LEU A 197 21.25 41.87 39.72
CA LEU A 197 22.15 41.10 38.86
C LEU A 197 22.09 41.51 37.37
N VAL A 198 20.94 42.02 36.89
CA VAL A 198 20.73 42.46 35.49
C VAL A 198 21.88 43.33 34.97
N ARG A 199 22.22 44.41 35.68
CA ARG A 199 23.22 45.37 35.21
C ARG A 199 24.63 44.76 35.12
N PRO A 200 25.15 44.04 36.14
CA PRO A 200 26.36 43.24 35.99
C PRO A 200 26.33 42.27 34.80
N MET A 201 25.22 41.54 34.57
CA MET A 201 25.12 40.60 33.44
C MET A 201 25.21 41.29 32.08
N GLU A 202 24.51 42.41 31.88
CA GLU A 202 24.54 43.14 30.60
C GLU A 202 25.88 43.83 30.34
N GLU A 203 26.54 44.36 31.38
CA GLU A 203 27.90 44.92 31.24
C GLU A 203 28.97 43.83 30.98
N VAL A 204 28.79 42.60 31.48
CA VAL A 204 29.64 41.44 31.15
C VAL A 204 29.36 40.92 29.73
N LEU A 205 28.10 40.77 29.34
CA LEU A 205 27.69 40.37 27.98
C LEU A 205 28.22 41.38 26.93
N GLY A 206 28.26 42.67 27.29
CA GLY A 206 28.87 43.73 26.48
C GLY A 206 30.37 43.54 26.17
N LYS A 207 31.10 42.71 26.92
CA LYS A 207 32.50 42.31 26.62
C LYS A 207 32.61 41.17 25.59
N LYS A 208 31.51 40.76 24.95
CA LYS A 208 31.37 39.55 24.09
C LYS A 208 31.36 38.21 24.87
N VAL A 209 31.02 38.25 26.15
CA VAL A 209 30.82 37.04 26.96
C VAL A 209 29.45 36.44 26.65
N HIS A 210 29.40 35.12 26.42
CA HIS A 210 28.12 34.41 26.31
C HIS A 210 27.53 34.20 27.71
N VAL A 211 26.59 35.04 28.15
CA VAL A 211 25.86 34.86 29.41
C VAL A 211 24.51 34.20 29.15
N LEU A 212 24.24 33.04 29.74
CA LEU A 212 23.04 32.24 29.53
C LEU A 212 22.32 31.95 30.86
N TRP A 213 21.04 32.29 30.97
CA TRP A 213 20.25 31.93 32.16
C TRP A 213 19.43 30.66 31.92
N LYS A 214 19.70 29.59 32.68
CA LYS A 214 18.93 28.34 32.63
C LYS A 214 17.62 28.49 33.41
N LEU A 215 16.48 28.14 32.79
CA LEU A 215 15.22 28.04 33.53
C LEU A 215 15.20 26.77 34.39
N GLN A 216 14.46 26.84 35.49
CA GLN A 216 14.39 25.76 36.47
C GLN A 216 13.54 24.60 35.97
N ASP A 217 14.07 23.40 36.11
CA ASP A 217 13.45 22.15 35.64
C ASP A 217 12.30 21.71 36.56
N PRO A 218 11.29 20.98 36.04
CA PRO A 218 10.24 20.38 36.87
C PRO A 218 10.79 19.38 37.91
N ILE A 219 9.91 18.91 38.79
CA ILE A 219 10.19 17.85 39.78
C ILE A 219 9.10 16.79 39.78
N VAL A 220 9.43 15.57 40.22
CA VAL A 220 8.48 14.48 40.48
C VAL A 220 8.17 14.47 41.98
N GLU A 221 7.10 15.17 42.35
CA GLU A 221 6.71 15.48 43.73
C GLU A 221 6.57 14.21 44.62
N ASP A 222 6.08 13.10 44.06
CA ASP A 222 5.98 11.81 44.77
C ASP A 222 7.35 11.19 45.15
N LYS A 223 8.35 11.34 44.26
CA LYS A 223 9.72 10.79 44.44
C LYS A 223 10.58 11.64 45.37
N ALA A 224 10.32 12.95 45.45
CA ALA A 224 11.22 13.97 46.02
C ALA A 224 11.76 13.62 47.43
N PRO A 225 13.04 13.95 47.74
CA PRO A 225 13.61 13.79 49.08
C PRO A 225 12.85 14.61 50.14
N LYS A 226 12.94 14.22 51.41
CA LYS A 226 12.23 14.89 52.53
C LYS A 226 12.47 16.41 52.58
N GLU A 227 13.67 16.85 52.24
CA GLU A 227 14.09 18.25 52.21
C GLU A 227 13.49 19.08 51.06
N TRP A 228 12.78 18.44 50.14
CA TRP A 228 12.07 19.07 49.02
C TRP A 228 10.55 18.83 49.08
N LYS A 229 10.04 18.13 50.11
CA LYS A 229 8.61 17.82 50.25
C LYS A 229 7.82 19.03 50.72
N GLY A 230 7.19 19.70 49.76
CA GLY A 230 6.39 20.92 49.95
C GLY A 230 6.56 21.93 48.81
N LEU A 231 7.61 21.78 48.00
CA LEU A 231 7.74 22.49 46.73
C LEU A 231 6.88 21.81 45.65
N THR A 232 6.17 22.59 44.85
CA THR A 232 5.35 22.11 43.73
C THR A 232 5.88 22.58 42.38
N ASN A 233 5.43 21.97 41.28
CA ASN A 233 5.74 22.46 39.94
C ASN A 233 5.15 23.85 39.64
N ASP A 234 4.05 24.24 40.28
CA ASP A 234 3.45 25.58 40.14
C ASP A 234 4.33 26.67 40.77
N ASP A 235 5.03 26.36 41.87
CA ASP A 235 6.04 27.24 42.48
C ASP A 235 7.25 27.42 41.55
N ILE A 236 7.74 26.33 40.96
CA ILE A 236 8.84 26.37 39.99
C ILE A 236 8.46 27.21 38.77
N ASP A 237 7.23 27.10 38.27
CA ASP A 237 6.76 27.99 37.21
C ASP A 237 6.49 29.43 37.71
N ALA A 238 6.21 29.67 38.99
CA ALA A 238 6.15 31.02 39.55
C ALA A 238 7.53 31.70 39.58
N ILE A 239 8.57 30.96 39.99
CA ILE A 239 9.97 31.39 39.96
C ILE A 239 10.40 31.66 38.51
N ASN A 240 10.14 30.73 37.58
CA ASN A 240 10.44 30.92 36.16
C ASN A 240 9.70 32.13 35.57
N ARG A 241 8.44 32.39 35.95
CA ARG A 241 7.69 33.61 35.55
C ARG A 241 8.33 34.88 36.11
N ALA A 242 8.85 34.87 37.34
CA ALA A 242 9.55 36.01 37.94
C ALA A 242 10.88 36.31 37.22
N THR A 243 11.72 35.29 37.02
CA THR A 243 12.96 35.36 36.21
C THR A 243 12.69 35.90 34.81
N GLN A 244 11.69 35.34 34.12
CA GLN A 244 11.27 35.81 32.80
C GLN A 244 10.82 37.28 32.85
N GLY A 245 10.03 37.67 33.86
CA GLY A 245 9.53 39.03 34.03
C GLY A 245 10.66 40.08 34.12
N VAL A 246 11.71 39.77 34.87
CA VAL A 246 12.90 40.63 35.02
C VAL A 246 13.76 40.63 33.75
N LEU A 247 14.14 39.46 33.23
CA LEU A 247 15.09 39.34 32.12
C LEU A 247 14.48 39.64 30.73
N LYS A 248 13.15 39.68 30.58
CA LYS A 248 12.43 39.94 29.32
C LYS A 248 12.85 41.21 28.57
N TYR A 249 13.33 42.22 29.30
CA TYR A 249 13.75 43.51 28.73
C TYR A 249 15.27 43.64 28.54
N THR A 250 16.02 42.57 28.89
CA THR A 250 17.48 42.50 28.78
C THR A 250 17.91 41.80 27.49
N THR A 251 19.21 41.84 27.21
CA THR A 251 19.84 41.08 26.12
C THR A 251 20.17 39.63 26.48
N VAL A 252 20.03 39.21 27.74
CA VAL A 252 20.38 37.87 28.24
C VAL A 252 19.45 36.79 27.67
N PRO A 253 19.95 35.78 26.94
CA PRO A 253 19.14 34.65 26.49
C PRO A 253 18.65 33.77 27.65
N LEU A 254 17.40 33.33 27.55
CA LEU A 254 16.78 32.37 28.47
C LEU A 254 16.79 30.97 27.85
N TRP A 255 17.40 30.01 28.52
CA TRP A 255 17.41 28.61 28.12
C TRP A 255 16.18 27.90 28.73
N ALA A 256 15.11 27.88 27.94
CA ALA A 256 13.84 27.23 28.26
C ALA A 256 13.70 25.83 27.64
N SER A 257 14.46 25.51 26.58
CA SER A 257 14.41 24.18 25.94
C SER A 257 14.87 23.05 26.88
N SER A 258 15.80 23.32 27.79
CA SER A 258 16.17 22.41 28.88
C SER A 258 14.96 22.02 29.76
N ARG A 259 14.16 22.98 30.24
CA ARG A 259 12.92 22.71 31.00
C ARG A 259 11.95 21.82 30.19
N LEU A 260 11.88 22.00 28.87
CA LEU A 260 11.04 21.18 27.98
C LEU A 260 11.59 19.75 27.78
N ILE A 261 12.92 19.57 27.76
CA ILE A 261 13.58 18.26 27.75
C ILE A 261 13.27 17.54 29.06
N ALA A 262 13.50 18.20 30.19
CA ALA A 262 13.24 17.67 31.52
C ALA A 262 11.77 17.24 31.71
N GLN A 263 10.81 18.05 31.24
CA GLN A 263 9.37 17.71 31.25
C GLN A 263 9.04 16.41 30.49
N GLY A 264 9.80 16.05 29.44
CA GLY A 264 9.59 14.82 28.68
C GLY A 264 10.36 13.60 29.21
N LEU A 265 11.24 13.76 30.20
CA LEU A 265 12.14 12.73 30.74
C LEU A 265 12.02 12.58 32.28
N LEU A 266 10.90 13.02 32.85
CA LEU A 266 10.60 12.95 34.30
C LEU A 266 10.65 11.52 34.87
N ASP A 267 10.44 10.49 34.05
CA ASP A 267 10.52 9.10 34.50
C ASP A 267 11.95 8.69 34.89
N GLU A 268 12.97 9.25 34.22
CA GLU A 268 14.40 9.03 34.47
C GLU A 268 14.97 9.84 35.65
N ALA A 269 14.21 10.76 36.25
CA ALA A 269 14.63 11.47 37.45
C ALA A 269 14.82 10.48 38.61
N VAL A 270 16.05 10.35 39.11
CA VAL A 270 16.45 9.28 40.05
C VAL A 270 15.76 9.45 41.42
N ASP A 271 15.80 10.67 41.96
CA ASP A 271 15.16 11.07 43.22
C ASP A 271 13.96 12.03 43.02
N GLY A 272 13.63 12.35 41.76
CA GLY A 272 12.56 13.28 41.42
C GLY A 272 12.93 14.77 41.45
N VAL A 273 14.14 15.15 41.90
CA VAL A 273 14.62 16.56 41.90
C VAL A 273 15.74 16.74 40.87
N HIS A 274 16.62 15.75 40.77
CA HIS A 274 17.78 15.72 39.91
C HIS A 274 17.46 15.12 38.53
N LEU A 275 18.10 15.65 37.48
CA LEU A 275 17.85 15.27 36.08
C LEU A 275 18.41 13.89 35.73
N GLY A 276 17.68 13.14 34.89
CA GLY A 276 18.17 11.88 34.33
C GLY A 276 19.35 12.09 33.36
N PRO A 277 20.28 11.13 33.23
CA PRO A 277 21.48 11.28 32.39
C PRO A 277 21.19 11.61 30.92
N LEU A 278 20.07 11.15 30.34
CA LEU A 278 19.69 11.48 28.97
C LEU A 278 19.29 12.95 28.81
N ALA A 279 18.61 13.53 29.80
CA ALA A 279 18.24 14.95 29.79
C ALA A 279 19.48 15.85 29.86
N LEU A 280 20.41 15.52 30.76
CA LEU A 280 21.70 16.21 30.90
C LEU A 280 22.53 16.11 29.62
N ARG A 281 22.54 14.95 28.95
CA ARG A 281 23.24 14.75 27.67
C ARG A 281 22.65 15.61 26.54
N HIS A 282 21.32 15.74 26.47
CA HIS A 282 20.68 16.65 25.51
C HIS A 282 21.02 18.11 25.80
N ASP A 283 21.07 18.52 27.08
CA ASP A 283 21.43 19.88 27.47
C ASP A 283 22.90 20.23 27.16
N VAL A 284 23.83 19.32 27.45
CA VAL A 284 25.25 19.44 27.04
C VAL A 284 25.36 19.65 25.52
N GLN A 285 24.63 18.87 24.72
CA GLN A 285 24.65 19.02 23.27
C GLN A 285 23.98 20.32 22.80
N ILE A 286 22.97 20.85 23.50
CA ILE A 286 22.44 22.20 23.20
C ILE A 286 23.50 23.27 23.48
N LEU A 287 24.24 23.18 24.58
CA LEU A 287 25.29 24.15 24.93
C LEU A 287 26.44 24.13 23.92
N LEU A 288 26.88 22.94 23.50
CA LEU A 288 27.87 22.77 22.43
C LEU A 288 27.36 23.24 21.07
N ASN A 289 26.11 22.94 20.72
CA ASN A 289 25.49 23.44 19.49
C ASN A 289 25.37 24.98 19.51
N MET A 290 25.14 25.59 20.67
CA MET A 290 25.08 27.05 20.84
C MET A 290 26.44 27.72 20.63
N TYR A 291 27.50 27.17 21.22
CA TYR A 291 28.82 27.82 21.25
C TYR A 291 29.74 27.43 20.07
N CYS A 292 29.67 26.19 19.58
CA CYS A 292 30.65 25.67 18.63
C CYS A 292 30.21 25.70 17.16
N ASN A 293 28.91 25.66 16.86
CA ASN A 293 28.43 25.46 15.47
C ASN A 293 28.86 26.56 14.50
N ASP A 294 28.91 27.82 14.93
CA ASP A 294 29.29 28.96 14.08
C ASP A 294 30.77 28.91 13.66
N TYR A 295 31.62 28.33 14.51
CA TYR A 295 33.06 28.18 14.25
C TYR A 295 33.40 26.90 13.50
N MET A 296 32.62 25.83 13.69
CA MET A 296 32.85 24.51 13.08
C MET A 296 32.22 24.35 11.69
N ASN A 297 31.16 25.12 11.38
CA ASN A 297 30.43 25.11 10.11
C ASN A 297 30.09 23.68 9.61
N PHE A 298 29.46 22.87 10.46
CA PHE A 298 29.13 21.47 10.17
C PHE A 298 28.11 21.33 9.02
N ASN A 299 28.40 20.45 8.06
CA ASN A 299 27.53 20.19 6.90
C ASN A 299 26.18 19.53 7.24
N ASP A 300 25.95 19.09 8.49
CA ASP A 300 24.75 18.36 8.92
C ASP A 300 23.90 19.07 9.99
N GLY A 301 24.20 20.34 10.33
CA GLY A 301 23.41 21.14 11.28
C GLY A 301 23.29 22.62 10.86
N THR A 302 22.16 23.27 11.17
CA THR A 302 21.89 24.68 10.76
C THR A 302 21.37 25.59 11.89
N CYS A 303 21.49 25.15 13.15
CA CYS A 303 21.18 25.97 14.33
C CYS A 303 22.46 26.60 14.87
N CYS A 304 22.42 27.87 15.26
CA CYS A 304 23.60 28.62 15.76
C CYS A 304 24.80 28.61 14.80
N SER A 305 24.52 28.74 13.50
CA SER A 305 25.53 28.84 12.44
C SER A 305 25.16 30.01 11.52
N SER A 306 26.15 30.84 11.20
CA SER A 306 26.05 31.93 10.24
C SER A 306 25.91 31.41 8.81
N ALA A 307 25.30 32.23 7.95
CA ALA A 307 25.13 31.89 6.54
C ALA A 307 26.46 32.05 5.79
N GLU A 308 26.83 31.05 4.99
CA GLU A 308 28.05 31.08 4.17
C GLU A 308 28.12 32.34 3.29
N PRO A 309 29.30 32.99 3.17
CA PRO A 309 29.45 34.19 2.36
C PRO A 309 29.28 33.90 0.87
N TYR A 310 28.55 34.78 0.17
CA TYR A 310 28.30 34.66 -1.26
C TYR A 310 29.60 34.64 -2.08
N THR A 311 29.77 33.62 -2.93
CA THR A 311 30.84 33.64 -3.94
C THR A 311 30.55 34.67 -5.02
N ILE A 312 31.60 35.27 -5.59
CA ILE A 312 31.47 36.25 -6.69
C ILE A 312 30.67 35.67 -7.86
N LEU A 313 30.83 34.38 -8.17
CA LEU A 313 30.08 33.69 -9.22
C LEU A 313 28.58 33.61 -8.92
N GLN A 314 28.18 33.36 -7.67
CA GLN A 314 26.77 33.40 -7.27
C GLN A 314 26.20 34.81 -7.38
N VAL A 315 26.93 35.84 -6.92
CA VAL A 315 26.49 37.25 -7.02
C VAL A 315 26.24 37.65 -8.47
N VAL A 316 27.19 37.35 -9.38
CA VAL A 316 27.04 37.60 -10.83
C VAL A 316 25.87 36.82 -11.43
N THR A 317 25.71 35.55 -11.05
CA THR A 317 24.62 34.69 -11.54
C THR A 317 23.25 35.22 -11.12
N TYR A 318 23.07 35.58 -9.85
CA TYR A 318 21.81 36.15 -9.35
C TYR A 318 21.54 37.56 -9.92
N ALA A 319 22.58 38.37 -10.18
CA ALA A 319 22.41 39.65 -10.87
C ALA A 319 21.88 39.48 -12.31
N ILE A 320 22.46 38.55 -13.09
CA ILE A 320 22.01 38.23 -14.46
C ILE A 320 20.56 37.72 -14.44
N LEU A 321 20.25 36.76 -13.57
CA LEU A 321 18.89 36.21 -13.42
C LEU A 321 17.89 37.28 -12.97
N GLY A 322 18.28 38.18 -12.07
CA GLY A 322 17.48 39.33 -11.63
C GLY A 322 17.16 40.30 -12.77
N VAL A 323 18.12 40.59 -13.64
CA VAL A 323 17.89 41.38 -14.87
C VAL A 323 16.91 40.69 -15.81
N CYS A 324 17.02 39.36 -16.01
CA CYS A 324 16.05 38.61 -16.83
C CYS A 324 14.63 38.63 -16.23
N VAL A 325 14.49 38.56 -14.91
CA VAL A 325 13.18 38.72 -14.22
C VAL A 325 12.65 40.13 -14.36
N ALA A 326 13.47 41.17 -14.15
CA ALA A 326 13.06 42.56 -14.29
C ALA A 326 12.62 42.89 -15.72
N LEU A 327 13.33 42.41 -16.74
CA LEU A 327 12.93 42.53 -18.16
C LEU A 327 11.63 41.77 -18.46
N SER A 328 11.43 40.58 -17.88
CA SER A 328 10.18 39.82 -18.02
C SER A 328 8.99 40.58 -17.44
N VAL A 329 9.14 41.12 -16.21
CA VAL A 329 8.11 41.90 -15.54
C VAL A 329 7.84 43.21 -16.29
N ALA A 330 8.86 43.91 -16.78
CA ALA A 330 8.71 45.10 -17.59
C ALA A 330 7.98 44.82 -18.92
N MET A 331 8.26 43.70 -19.59
CA MET A 331 7.54 43.29 -20.80
C MET A 331 6.08 42.89 -20.53
N LEU A 332 5.81 42.21 -19.41
CA LEU A 332 4.43 41.88 -19.00
C LEU A 332 3.64 43.14 -18.63
N LEU A 333 4.23 44.05 -17.85
CA LEU A 333 3.63 45.36 -17.52
C LEU A 333 3.42 46.22 -18.78
N ARG A 334 4.35 46.20 -19.74
CA ARG A 334 4.18 46.89 -21.03
C ARG A 334 3.02 46.31 -21.84
N ARG A 335 2.92 44.98 -21.97
CA ARG A 335 1.78 44.31 -22.62
C ARG A 335 0.46 44.64 -21.92
N TRP A 336 0.42 44.57 -20.58
CA TRP A 336 -0.76 44.90 -19.77
C TRP A 336 -1.18 46.38 -19.92
N MET A 337 -0.23 47.31 -19.90
CA MET A 337 -0.50 48.75 -20.16
C MET A 337 -0.95 49.02 -21.61
N GLN A 338 -0.45 48.27 -22.61
CA GLN A 338 -0.93 48.36 -23.99
C GLN A 338 -2.38 47.83 -24.11
N GLN A 339 -2.68 46.74 -23.41
CA GLN A 339 -4.01 46.13 -23.36
C GLN A 339 -5.03 47.04 -22.65
N LEU A 340 -4.64 47.72 -21.56
CA LEU A 340 -5.42 48.78 -20.90
C LEU A 340 -5.61 50.04 -21.76
N ARG A 341 -4.68 50.32 -22.70
CA ARG A 341 -4.77 51.46 -23.64
C ARG A 341 -5.54 51.15 -24.92
N GLY A 342 -6.19 49.99 -25.02
CA GLY A 342 -7.07 49.63 -26.13
C GLY A 342 -6.40 49.43 -27.49
N GLN A 343 -5.06 49.39 -27.57
CA GLN A 343 -4.34 49.20 -28.83
C GLN A 343 -4.26 47.72 -29.21
N THR A 344 -5.32 47.21 -29.83
CA THR A 344 -5.34 45.87 -30.44
C THR A 344 -4.51 45.83 -31.72
N LEU A 345 -3.20 45.60 -31.59
CA LEU A 345 -2.35 45.26 -32.73
C LEU A 345 -2.69 43.84 -33.21
N TYR A 346 -3.26 43.71 -34.41
CA TYR A 346 -3.48 42.41 -35.04
C TYR A 346 -2.15 41.77 -35.42
N THR A 347 -1.76 40.70 -34.72
CA THR A 347 -0.76 39.72 -35.19
C THR A 347 -1.48 38.38 -35.46
N PRO A 348 -1.32 37.77 -36.65
CA PRO A 348 -2.05 36.56 -37.00
C PRO A 348 -1.48 35.33 -36.29
N LEU A 349 -2.23 34.80 -35.32
CA LEU A 349 -1.98 33.49 -34.71
C LEU A 349 -2.35 32.37 -35.69
N ASN A 350 -1.45 32.06 -36.64
CA ASN A 350 -1.32 30.73 -37.30
C ASN A 350 -0.11 30.65 -38.27
N GLN A 351 1.11 30.61 -37.73
CA GLN A 351 2.26 30.00 -38.42
C GLN A 351 3.18 29.29 -37.41
N PRO A 352 3.40 27.96 -37.51
CA PRO A 352 4.37 27.24 -36.70
C PRO A 352 5.78 27.43 -37.27
N GLY A 353 6.53 28.43 -36.76
CA GLY A 353 7.91 28.65 -37.23
C GLY A 353 8.71 29.67 -36.41
N ASN A 354 8.15 30.84 -36.11
CA ASN A 354 8.88 31.89 -35.40
C ASN A 354 8.85 31.71 -33.87
N ALA A 355 9.95 31.21 -33.31
CA ALA A 355 10.21 31.27 -31.88
C ALA A 355 10.54 32.72 -31.47
N ASP A 356 9.55 33.41 -30.93
CA ASP A 356 9.65 34.76 -30.35
C ASP A 356 10.86 34.86 -29.40
N ALA A 357 11.67 35.93 -29.54
CA ALA A 357 12.81 36.22 -28.64
C ALA A 357 12.39 36.46 -27.16
N THR A 358 11.09 36.48 -26.87
CA THR A 358 10.54 36.49 -25.50
C THR A 358 10.68 35.13 -24.79
N SER A 359 10.79 34.03 -25.55
CA SER A 359 10.85 32.66 -25.02
C SER A 359 12.09 32.36 -24.14
N PRO A 360 13.34 32.69 -24.51
CA PRO A 360 14.50 32.45 -23.64
C PRO A 360 14.46 33.33 -22.37
N ILE A 361 13.99 34.57 -22.47
CA ILE A 361 13.93 35.49 -21.31
C ILE A 361 12.90 34.98 -20.28
N TYR A 362 11.73 34.51 -20.73
CA TYR A 362 10.73 33.91 -19.85
C TYR A 362 11.20 32.57 -19.24
N ALA A 363 11.93 31.74 -20.00
CA ALA A 363 12.54 30.53 -19.50
C ALA A 363 13.60 30.82 -18.41
N LEU A 364 14.48 31.79 -18.64
CA LEU A 364 15.48 32.24 -17.66
C LEU A 364 14.85 32.85 -16.42
N ALA A 365 13.76 33.63 -16.54
CA ALA A 365 13.02 34.14 -15.39
C ALA A 365 12.29 33.03 -14.60
N THR A 366 11.80 32.00 -15.28
CA THR A 366 11.22 30.81 -14.62
C THR A 366 12.30 30.02 -13.87
N LEU A 367 13.48 29.84 -14.48
CA LEU A 367 14.65 29.23 -13.85
C LEU A 367 15.13 30.05 -12.64
N ALA A 368 15.16 31.39 -12.76
CA ALA A 368 15.50 32.29 -11.65
C ALA A 368 14.58 32.10 -10.44
N PHE A 369 13.27 31.98 -10.66
CA PHE A 369 12.31 31.73 -9.59
C PHE A 369 12.52 30.37 -8.92
N ILE A 370 12.75 29.31 -9.70
CA ILE A 370 13.03 27.97 -9.18
C ILE A 370 14.33 27.93 -8.38
N MET A 371 15.41 28.53 -8.90
CA MET A 371 16.71 28.61 -8.23
C MET A 371 16.65 29.48 -6.96
N GLY A 372 15.87 30.57 -6.97
CA GLY A 372 15.60 31.38 -5.78
C GLY A 372 14.83 30.62 -4.70
N TYR A 373 13.83 29.82 -5.08
CA TYR A 373 13.11 28.94 -4.16
C TYR A 373 14.02 27.85 -3.57
N PHE A 374 14.84 27.20 -4.40
CA PHE A 374 15.84 26.23 -3.93
C PHE A 374 16.86 26.86 -2.98
N TYR A 375 17.34 28.07 -3.27
CA TYR A 375 18.24 28.81 -2.38
C TYR A 375 17.59 29.13 -1.03
N LEU A 376 16.32 29.57 -1.01
CA LEU A 376 15.57 29.77 0.23
C LEU A 376 15.42 28.48 1.05
N CYS A 377 15.19 27.33 0.40
CA CYS A 377 15.07 26.04 1.07
C CYS A 377 16.41 25.50 1.61
N ASP A 378 17.48 25.58 0.83
CA ASP A 378 18.77 24.96 1.15
C ASP A 378 19.69 25.88 1.97
N ARG A 379 19.88 27.12 1.51
CA ARG A 379 20.95 28.03 1.99
C ARG A 379 20.47 29.15 2.92
N THR A 380 19.19 29.18 3.29
CA THR A 380 18.68 30.12 4.30
C THR A 380 17.97 29.39 5.43
N ASN A 381 17.73 30.09 6.54
CA ASN A 381 16.91 29.62 7.67
C ASN A 381 15.45 30.14 7.60
N PHE A 382 15.00 30.56 6.40
CA PHE A 382 13.64 31.06 6.13
C PHE A 382 12.57 29.95 6.17
N PHE A 383 12.96 28.73 5.82
CA PHE A 383 12.15 27.53 6.06
C PHE A 383 12.74 26.76 7.23
N MET A 384 11.87 26.26 8.11
CA MET A 384 12.29 25.44 9.26
C MET A 384 12.81 24.10 8.74
N LYS A 385 14.05 23.77 9.08
CA LYS A 385 14.72 22.52 8.71
C LYS A 385 14.57 21.50 9.84
N GLU A 386 14.41 20.22 9.49
CA GLU A 386 14.35 19.13 10.46
C GLU A 386 15.29 17.97 10.08
N ASN A 387 15.86 17.34 11.09
CA ASN A 387 16.57 16.07 10.95
C ASN A 387 15.62 15.00 10.37
N LYS A 388 16.10 14.31 9.32
CA LYS A 388 15.39 13.19 8.68
C LYS A 388 15.19 12.07 9.69
N TYR A 389 13.94 11.63 9.83
CA TYR A 389 13.55 10.55 10.74
C TYR A 389 12.41 9.76 10.12
N TYR A 390 12.47 8.45 10.26
CA TYR A 390 11.45 7.52 9.77
C TYR A 390 10.92 6.71 10.95
N SER A 391 9.60 6.78 11.18
CA SER A 391 8.89 5.74 11.91
C SER A 391 7.82 5.13 11.00
N GLU A 392 7.71 3.81 11.07
CA GLU A 392 6.75 3.02 10.28
C GLU A 392 5.32 3.55 10.50
N PHE A 393 4.98 3.91 11.75
CA PHE A 393 3.69 4.48 12.15
C PHE A 393 3.37 5.85 11.48
N SER A 394 4.29 6.82 11.57
CA SER A 394 4.08 8.17 11.04
C SER A 394 4.06 8.21 9.50
N PHE A 395 4.66 7.21 8.85
CA PHE A 395 4.56 7.03 7.40
C PHE A 395 3.22 6.37 7.00
N TRP A 396 2.83 5.27 7.65
CA TRP A 396 1.66 4.50 7.23
C TRP A 396 0.31 5.15 7.58
N ILE A 397 0.21 6.01 8.59
CA ILE A 397 -1.05 6.75 8.88
C ILE A 397 -1.51 7.66 7.72
N PRO A 398 -0.71 8.62 7.22
CA PRO A 398 -1.14 9.48 6.11
C PRO A 398 -1.33 8.68 4.81
N VAL A 399 -0.52 7.65 4.57
CA VAL A 399 -0.65 6.75 3.41
C VAL A 399 -1.97 5.95 3.46
N GLY A 400 -2.32 5.37 4.61
CA GLY A 400 -3.60 4.68 4.81
C GLY A 400 -4.82 5.61 4.72
N LYS A 401 -4.70 6.85 5.23
CA LYS A 401 -5.74 7.89 5.07
C LYS A 401 -5.92 8.29 3.60
N LEU A 402 -4.84 8.37 2.81
CA LEU A 402 -4.91 8.62 1.37
C LEU A 402 -5.58 7.45 0.64
N ALA A 403 -5.23 6.20 0.96
CA ALA A 403 -5.87 5.01 0.39
C ALA A 403 -7.38 4.96 0.71
N LEU A 404 -7.78 5.28 1.95
CA LEU A 404 -9.19 5.38 2.35
C LEU A 404 -9.93 6.49 1.58
N LEU A 405 -9.32 7.66 1.43
CA LEU A 405 -9.89 8.77 0.64
C LEU A 405 -10.06 8.37 -0.83
N MET A 406 -9.07 7.67 -1.42
CA MET A 406 -9.16 7.14 -2.78
C MET A 406 -10.30 6.12 -2.92
N VAL A 407 -10.43 5.17 -1.98
CA VAL A 407 -11.55 4.20 -1.98
C VAL A 407 -12.90 4.92 -1.93
N LEU A 408 -13.08 5.89 -1.02
CA LEU A 408 -14.33 6.65 -0.91
C LEU A 408 -14.61 7.48 -2.19
N ALA A 409 -13.57 8.06 -2.80
CA ALA A 409 -13.69 8.79 -4.06
C ALA A 409 -14.08 7.87 -5.24
N PHE A 410 -13.52 6.65 -5.32
CA PHE A 410 -13.91 5.66 -6.32
C PHE A 410 -15.33 5.13 -6.09
N ILE A 411 -15.76 4.92 -4.85
CA ILE A 411 -17.14 4.57 -4.52
C ILE A 411 -18.09 5.67 -4.99
N PHE A 412 -17.80 6.94 -4.68
CA PHE A 412 -18.61 8.07 -5.14
C PHE A 412 -18.64 8.19 -6.68
N PHE A 413 -17.50 8.03 -7.34
CA PHE A 413 -17.37 8.09 -8.80
C PHE A 413 -18.13 6.98 -9.53
N HIS A 414 -17.98 5.72 -9.13
CA HIS A 414 -18.73 4.60 -9.71
C HIS A 414 -20.23 4.70 -9.37
N GLY A 415 -20.60 5.20 -8.19
CA GLY A 415 -21.99 5.53 -7.86
C GLY A 415 -22.62 6.52 -8.84
N LEU A 416 -21.91 7.60 -9.21
CA LEU A 416 -22.36 8.55 -10.23
C LEU A 416 -22.43 7.94 -11.64
N ILE A 417 -21.57 6.98 -11.98
CA ILE A 417 -21.64 6.22 -13.23
C ILE A 417 -22.92 5.37 -13.26
N HIS A 418 -23.19 4.58 -12.22
CA HIS A 418 -24.37 3.72 -12.15
C HIS A 418 -25.68 4.51 -12.18
N VAL A 419 -25.77 5.64 -11.47
CA VAL A 419 -26.92 6.55 -11.53
C VAL A 419 -27.15 7.14 -12.93
N ARG A 420 -26.10 7.31 -13.74
CA ARG A 420 -26.18 7.91 -15.08
C ARG A 420 -26.38 6.92 -16.23
N TYR A 421 -25.80 5.72 -16.12
CA TYR A 421 -25.74 4.74 -17.22
C TYR A 421 -26.52 3.45 -16.94
N GLY A 422 -26.77 3.12 -15.67
CA GLY A 422 -27.40 1.88 -15.22
C GLY A 422 -26.39 0.82 -14.79
N THR A 423 -26.84 -0.07 -13.90
CA THR A 423 -26.08 -1.19 -13.31
C THR A 423 -26.08 -2.47 -14.15
N ASP A 424 -26.86 -2.50 -15.25
CA ASP A 424 -27.05 -3.69 -16.09
C ASP A 424 -25.79 -4.05 -16.91
N SER A 425 -25.20 -5.22 -16.64
CA SER A 425 -24.03 -5.71 -17.36
C SER A 425 -24.32 -6.19 -18.80
N CYS A 426 -25.58 -6.42 -19.18
CA CYS A 426 -25.94 -6.66 -20.58
C CYS A 426 -25.78 -5.40 -21.44
N LYS A 427 -26.28 -4.26 -20.99
CA LYS A 427 -26.06 -2.97 -21.64
C LYS A 427 -24.57 -2.62 -21.78
N TRP A 428 -23.74 -3.00 -20.80
CA TRP A 428 -22.28 -2.85 -20.92
C TRP A 428 -21.69 -3.79 -21.99
N LEU A 429 -22.01 -5.10 -21.95
CA LEU A 429 -21.63 -6.12 -22.96
C LEU A 429 -21.95 -5.70 -24.41
N LEU A 430 -23.16 -5.18 -24.63
CA LEU A 430 -23.67 -4.81 -25.95
C LEU A 430 -23.16 -3.47 -26.47
N SER A 431 -22.57 -2.60 -25.63
CA SER A 431 -22.26 -1.22 -26.00
C SER A 431 -20.83 -0.96 -26.44
N ARG A 432 -19.82 -1.35 -25.65
CA ARG A 432 -18.41 -1.01 -25.90
C ARG A 432 -17.42 -2.03 -25.34
N GLY A 433 -16.26 -2.11 -25.97
CA GLY A 433 -15.13 -2.91 -25.51
C GLY A 433 -13.83 -2.53 -26.21
N ARG A 434 -12.84 -3.43 -26.14
CA ARG A 434 -11.54 -3.33 -26.81
C ARG A 434 -11.01 -4.72 -27.14
N PHE A 435 -10.10 -4.80 -28.10
CA PHE A 435 -9.28 -5.98 -28.29
C PHE A 435 -8.14 -6.08 -27.26
N LYS A 436 -7.73 -7.32 -27.00
CA LYS A 436 -6.50 -7.68 -26.29
C LYS A 436 -5.38 -8.02 -27.28
N GLY A 437 -4.16 -8.23 -26.77
CA GLY A 437 -2.97 -8.55 -27.59
C GLY A 437 -3.04 -9.89 -28.33
N ASP A 438 -4.04 -10.72 -28.03
CA ASP A 438 -4.32 -12.04 -28.59
C ASP A 438 -5.54 -12.05 -29.56
N LYS A 439 -6.00 -10.88 -30.02
CA LYS A 439 -7.24 -10.67 -30.82
C LYS A 439 -8.53 -11.17 -30.14
N GLU A 440 -8.51 -11.52 -28.85
CA GLU A 440 -9.74 -11.79 -28.06
C GLU A 440 -10.43 -10.46 -27.70
N TRP A 441 -11.77 -10.42 -27.76
CA TRP A 441 -12.56 -9.24 -27.42
C TRP A 441 -12.80 -9.13 -25.91
N GLN A 442 -12.75 -7.90 -25.37
CA GLN A 442 -13.04 -7.58 -23.98
C GLN A 442 -14.08 -6.45 -23.91
N PRO A 443 -15.33 -6.73 -23.53
CA PRO A 443 -16.28 -5.68 -23.16
C PRO A 443 -15.76 -4.84 -21.99
N TYR A 444 -16.14 -3.57 -21.93
CA TYR A 444 -15.91 -2.76 -20.74
C TYR A 444 -16.99 -3.06 -19.69
N GLY A 445 -16.62 -3.00 -18.42
CA GLY A 445 -17.56 -3.19 -17.29
C GLY A 445 -17.65 -4.61 -16.77
N CYS A 446 -17.70 -5.60 -17.65
CA CYS A 446 -17.98 -7.00 -17.30
C CYS A 446 -17.12 -8.02 -18.05
N MET A 447 -17.16 -9.26 -17.57
CA MET A 447 -16.37 -10.38 -18.09
C MET A 447 -17.24 -11.37 -18.87
N MET A 448 -16.72 -11.88 -19.98
CA MET A 448 -17.38 -12.94 -20.75
C MET A 448 -16.89 -14.31 -20.29
N HIS A 449 -17.83 -15.26 -20.17
CA HIS A 449 -17.52 -16.69 -20.18
C HIS A 449 -17.25 -17.11 -21.65
N ARG A 450 -16.36 -18.09 -21.87
CA ARG A 450 -16.09 -18.63 -23.21
C ARG A 450 -16.81 -19.95 -23.41
N TYR A 451 -18.03 -19.87 -23.93
CA TYR A 451 -18.89 -21.01 -24.22
C TYR A 451 -18.21 -22.01 -25.16
N SER A 452 -18.07 -23.27 -24.74
CA SER A 452 -17.88 -24.38 -25.66
C SER A 452 -19.20 -24.85 -26.27
N GLN A 453 -19.14 -25.69 -27.31
CA GLN A 453 -20.31 -26.39 -27.85
C GLN A 453 -21.06 -27.19 -26.75
N GLN A 454 -20.34 -27.77 -25.79
CA GLN A 454 -20.93 -28.52 -24.69
C GLN A 454 -21.70 -27.61 -23.72
N ASP A 455 -21.18 -26.42 -23.42
CA ASP A 455 -21.81 -25.45 -22.52
C ASP A 455 -23.07 -24.84 -23.15
N THR A 456 -23.03 -24.49 -24.44
CA THR A 456 -24.21 -24.03 -25.19
C THR A 456 -25.29 -25.11 -25.23
N ARG A 457 -24.93 -26.37 -25.55
CA ARG A 457 -25.88 -27.49 -25.55
C ARG A 457 -26.38 -27.85 -24.15
N ARG A 458 -25.64 -27.53 -23.08
CA ARG A 458 -26.09 -27.65 -21.68
C ARG A 458 -27.09 -26.55 -21.31
N CYS A 459 -26.83 -25.29 -21.67
CA CYS A 459 -27.75 -24.16 -21.48
C CYS A 459 -29.12 -24.42 -22.14
N PHE A 460 -29.15 -24.73 -23.45
CA PHE A 460 -30.43 -24.91 -24.14
C PHE A 460 -31.22 -26.13 -23.64
N ARG A 461 -30.55 -27.21 -23.20
CA ARG A 461 -31.22 -28.33 -22.49
C ARG A 461 -31.80 -27.94 -21.14
N TYR A 462 -31.10 -27.11 -20.37
CA TYR A 462 -31.57 -26.63 -19.08
C TYR A 462 -32.83 -25.78 -19.25
N LEU A 463 -32.83 -24.84 -20.20
CA LEU A 463 -34.00 -24.03 -20.54
C LEU A 463 -35.17 -24.87 -21.06
N ALA A 464 -34.91 -25.84 -21.94
CA ALA A 464 -35.91 -26.76 -22.48
C ALA A 464 -36.51 -27.69 -21.40
N PHE A 465 -35.74 -28.05 -20.36
CA PHE A 465 -36.22 -28.80 -19.21
C PHE A 465 -37.16 -27.98 -18.32
N TRP A 466 -36.88 -26.68 -18.13
CA TRP A 466 -37.75 -25.75 -17.40
C TRP A 466 -38.99 -25.29 -18.20
N GLY A 467 -39.15 -25.77 -19.43
CA GLY A 467 -40.36 -25.57 -20.24
C GLY A 467 -40.25 -24.48 -21.31
N ASN A 468 -39.12 -23.78 -21.43
CA ASN A 468 -38.92 -22.80 -22.49
C ASN A 468 -38.69 -23.49 -23.85
N GLU A 469 -39.45 -23.11 -24.87
CA GLU A 469 -39.04 -23.34 -26.26
C GLU A 469 -37.87 -22.39 -26.56
N ASN A 470 -36.78 -22.87 -27.17
CA ASN A 470 -35.65 -22.02 -27.56
C ASN A 470 -35.87 -21.59 -29.02
N HIS A 471 -36.58 -20.49 -29.25
CA HIS A 471 -36.88 -19.97 -30.59
C HIS A 471 -36.08 -18.69 -30.88
N PHE A 472 -35.16 -18.78 -31.82
CA PHE A 472 -34.26 -17.69 -32.22
C PHE A 472 -34.60 -17.23 -33.64
N VAL A 473 -34.69 -15.92 -33.88
CA VAL A 473 -34.93 -15.35 -35.22
C VAL A 473 -33.88 -14.29 -35.55
N PHE A 474 -33.27 -14.43 -36.72
CA PHE A 474 -32.37 -13.44 -37.31
C PHE A 474 -33.08 -12.81 -38.52
N ILE A 475 -33.52 -11.56 -38.42
CA ILE A 475 -34.27 -10.88 -39.49
C ILE A 475 -33.45 -9.73 -40.09
N GLY A 476 -33.05 -9.88 -41.36
CA GLY A 476 -32.12 -8.92 -41.97
C GLY A 476 -31.47 -9.31 -43.30
N ASP A 477 -30.39 -8.62 -43.62
CA ASP A 477 -29.62 -8.77 -44.87
C ASP A 477 -28.64 -9.97 -44.85
N THR A 478 -27.83 -10.11 -45.91
CA THR A 478 -26.82 -11.17 -46.06
C THR A 478 -25.72 -11.13 -44.99
N ARG A 479 -25.43 -9.95 -44.42
CA ARG A 479 -24.43 -9.79 -43.34
C ARG A 479 -24.96 -10.40 -42.04
N LEU A 480 -26.27 -10.27 -41.79
CA LEU A 480 -26.93 -10.95 -40.68
C LEU A 480 -27.08 -12.46 -40.93
N ARG A 481 -27.25 -12.91 -42.19
CA ARG A 481 -27.27 -14.33 -42.56
C ARG A 481 -25.99 -15.06 -42.11
N MET A 482 -24.83 -14.43 -42.25
CA MET A 482 -23.56 -15.01 -41.80
C MET A 482 -23.48 -15.20 -40.28
N LEU A 483 -24.14 -14.34 -39.50
CA LEU A 483 -24.20 -14.49 -38.04
C LEU A 483 -25.11 -15.66 -37.64
N TYR A 484 -26.21 -15.88 -38.37
CA TYR A 484 -27.03 -17.09 -38.26
C TYR A 484 -26.21 -18.35 -38.61
N GLU A 485 -25.51 -18.36 -39.76
CA GLU A 485 -24.68 -19.50 -40.19
C GLU A 485 -23.56 -19.80 -39.18
N ALA A 486 -22.87 -18.77 -38.65
CA ALA A 486 -21.86 -18.94 -37.61
C ALA A 486 -22.43 -19.46 -36.27
N PHE A 487 -23.64 -19.05 -35.90
CA PHE A 487 -24.33 -19.55 -34.71
C PHE A 487 -24.70 -21.04 -34.84
N ILE A 488 -25.15 -21.47 -36.02
CA ILE A 488 -25.38 -22.89 -36.31
C ILE A 488 -24.07 -23.68 -36.30
N ASN A 489 -23.00 -23.17 -36.93
CA ASN A 489 -21.70 -23.84 -36.99
C ASN A 489 -21.04 -23.99 -35.60
N HIS A 490 -21.30 -23.09 -34.64
CA HIS A 490 -20.89 -23.26 -33.23
C HIS A 490 -21.67 -24.38 -32.51
N LEU A 491 -22.94 -24.58 -32.86
CA LEU A 491 -23.79 -25.64 -32.30
C LEU A 491 -23.51 -27.02 -32.90
N HIS A 492 -23.25 -27.06 -34.20
CA HIS A 492 -23.00 -28.26 -34.99
C HIS A 492 -22.02 -27.92 -36.11
N PRO A 493 -20.70 -28.04 -35.89
CA PRO A 493 -19.74 -27.92 -36.98
C PRO A 493 -20.02 -28.99 -38.03
N SER A 494 -19.90 -28.62 -39.31
CA SER A 494 -20.02 -29.52 -40.45
C SER A 494 -18.66 -30.07 -40.85
N ASP A 495 -18.53 -31.38 -40.99
CA ASP A 495 -17.29 -32.01 -41.50
C ASP A 495 -17.08 -31.76 -43.01
N ASP A 496 -18.14 -31.43 -43.75
CA ASP A 496 -18.10 -31.07 -45.17
C ASP A 496 -17.79 -29.57 -45.39
N ASP A 497 -16.52 -29.21 -45.38
CA ASP A 497 -16.01 -27.84 -45.65
C ASP A 497 -16.08 -27.44 -47.16
N ASN A 498 -17.12 -27.92 -47.86
CA ASN A 498 -17.37 -27.74 -49.30
C ASN A 498 -18.73 -27.06 -49.57
N GLY A 499 -19.18 -26.19 -48.66
CA GLY A 499 -20.39 -25.39 -48.83
C GLY A 499 -20.19 -24.25 -49.83
N SER A 500 -20.54 -24.46 -51.10
CA SER A 500 -20.62 -23.36 -52.06
C SER A 500 -21.71 -22.38 -51.65
N LEU A 501 -21.39 -21.07 -51.66
CA LEU A 501 -22.32 -20.00 -51.29
C LEU A 501 -23.52 -19.98 -52.25
N VAL A 502 -24.65 -20.56 -51.82
CA VAL A 502 -25.92 -20.45 -52.53
C VAL A 502 -26.46 -19.05 -52.31
N ASP A 503 -26.15 -18.17 -53.27
CA ASP A 503 -26.46 -16.75 -53.33
C ASP A 503 -27.93 -16.49 -53.69
N SER A 504 -28.84 -17.10 -52.91
CA SER A 504 -30.28 -16.91 -53.01
C SER A 504 -30.79 -16.23 -51.74
N PRO A 505 -31.54 -15.11 -51.84
CA PRO A 505 -32.16 -14.44 -50.69
C PRO A 505 -33.41 -15.21 -50.24
N ALA A 506 -33.20 -16.39 -49.66
CA ALA A 506 -34.23 -17.26 -49.11
C ALA A 506 -34.22 -17.25 -47.58
N ASN A 507 -35.41 -17.40 -46.98
CA ASN A 507 -35.54 -17.67 -45.55
C ASN A 507 -35.00 -19.08 -45.24
N LEU A 508 -34.36 -19.24 -44.08
CA LEU A 508 -33.77 -20.51 -43.64
C LEU A 508 -34.36 -20.93 -42.28
N GLU A 509 -34.36 -22.23 -42.00
CA GLU A 509 -34.74 -22.79 -40.71
C GLU A 509 -33.80 -23.92 -40.30
N PHE A 510 -33.45 -23.97 -39.02
CA PHE A 510 -32.71 -25.03 -38.37
C PHE A 510 -33.47 -25.50 -37.11
N LEU A 511 -33.47 -26.81 -36.85
CA LEU A 511 -34.28 -27.43 -35.79
C LEU A 511 -33.54 -28.58 -35.09
N ASP A 512 -33.06 -28.38 -33.85
CA ASP A 512 -32.57 -29.47 -32.99
C ASP A 512 -33.64 -29.88 -31.98
N MET A 513 -34.41 -30.91 -32.33
CA MET A 513 -35.46 -31.52 -31.50
C MET A 513 -34.94 -31.97 -30.11
N LYS A 514 -33.64 -32.27 -29.95
CA LYS A 514 -33.04 -32.69 -28.67
C LYS A 514 -32.70 -31.51 -27.75
N LEU A 515 -32.82 -30.28 -28.24
CA LEU A 515 -32.63 -29.03 -27.50
C LEU A 515 -33.91 -28.18 -27.41
N LYS A 516 -35.01 -28.62 -28.05
CA LYS A 516 -36.16 -27.75 -28.39
C LYS A 516 -35.71 -26.42 -29.01
N LEU A 517 -34.74 -26.48 -29.92
CA LEU A 517 -34.13 -25.30 -30.53
C LEU A 517 -34.62 -25.14 -31.96
N ARG A 518 -35.40 -24.08 -32.22
CA ARG A 518 -35.72 -23.59 -33.58
C ARG A 518 -34.92 -22.30 -33.83
N VAL A 519 -34.24 -22.21 -34.96
CA VAL A 519 -33.53 -21.01 -35.38
C VAL A 519 -33.98 -20.67 -36.81
N ASN A 520 -34.55 -19.49 -37.01
CA ASN A 520 -34.96 -19.02 -38.34
C ASN A 520 -34.09 -17.83 -38.79
N TYR A 521 -33.81 -17.77 -40.08
CA TYR A 521 -33.33 -16.57 -40.75
C TYR A 521 -34.40 -16.06 -41.73
N ILE A 522 -34.70 -14.77 -41.66
CA ILE A 522 -35.70 -14.09 -42.50
C ILE A 522 -35.01 -12.98 -43.28
N TYR A 523 -35.07 -13.04 -44.61
CA TYR A 523 -34.43 -12.04 -45.48
C TYR A 523 -35.21 -10.72 -45.47
N ALA A 524 -34.57 -9.64 -45.01
CA ALA A 524 -35.13 -8.29 -44.98
C ALA A 524 -34.04 -7.23 -45.25
N ASN A 525 -34.05 -6.65 -46.45
CA ASN A 525 -33.11 -5.60 -46.89
C ASN A 525 -33.64 -4.16 -46.73
N ASP A 526 -34.75 -3.97 -46.02
CA ASP A 526 -35.35 -2.67 -45.67
C ASP A 526 -36.24 -2.83 -44.42
N VAL A 527 -36.48 -1.72 -43.73
CA VAL A 527 -37.47 -1.54 -42.64
C VAL A 527 -38.90 -1.35 -43.20
N ALA A 528 -39.11 -1.58 -44.50
CA ALA A 528 -40.42 -1.59 -45.13
C ALA A 528 -41.28 -2.79 -44.68
N ARG A 529 -42.40 -3.00 -45.39
CA ARG A 529 -43.50 -3.91 -45.02
C ARG A 529 -43.07 -5.25 -44.43
N GLY A 530 -42.15 -5.99 -45.06
CA GLY A 530 -41.75 -7.32 -44.60
C GLY A 530 -41.34 -7.37 -43.12
N MET A 531 -40.38 -6.53 -42.71
CA MET A 531 -39.94 -6.51 -41.30
C MET A 531 -41.05 -6.02 -40.35
N VAL A 532 -41.88 -5.06 -40.79
CA VAL A 532 -43.01 -4.53 -39.99
C VAL A 532 -44.14 -5.56 -39.85
N GLU A 533 -44.36 -6.39 -40.87
CA GLU A 533 -45.40 -7.43 -40.91
C GLU A 533 -45.03 -8.64 -40.04
N GLU A 534 -43.76 -9.06 -40.05
CA GLU A 534 -43.22 -10.08 -39.13
C GLU A 534 -43.33 -9.64 -37.65
N PHE A 535 -42.79 -8.47 -37.29
CA PHE A 535 -42.96 -7.93 -35.94
C PHE A 535 -44.45 -7.70 -35.57
N SER A 536 -45.32 -7.40 -36.54
CA SER A 536 -46.77 -7.29 -36.31
C SER A 536 -47.48 -8.63 -36.14
N THR A 537 -46.82 -9.73 -36.47
CA THR A 537 -47.32 -11.12 -36.34
C THR A 537 -46.92 -11.68 -34.98
N TRP A 538 -45.64 -11.63 -34.59
CA TRP A 538 -45.17 -12.02 -33.24
C TRP A 538 -45.84 -11.23 -32.12
N ARG A 539 -46.23 -9.98 -32.39
CA ARG A 539 -47.05 -9.13 -31.52
C ARG A 539 -48.43 -9.70 -31.22
N LYS A 540 -48.99 -10.53 -32.10
CA LYS A 540 -50.27 -11.24 -31.95
C LYS A 540 -50.13 -12.69 -31.48
N ASP A 541 -49.05 -13.37 -31.88
CA ASP A 541 -48.85 -14.80 -31.59
C ASP A 541 -48.87 -15.13 -30.09
N GLU A 542 -49.41 -16.28 -29.71
CA GLU A 542 -49.45 -16.73 -28.31
C GLU A 542 -48.07 -17.16 -27.81
N ASP A 543 -47.24 -17.72 -28.70
CA ASP A 543 -45.86 -18.17 -28.45
C ASP A 543 -44.88 -17.50 -29.44
N PRO A 544 -44.43 -16.26 -29.15
CA PRO A 544 -43.49 -15.53 -30.00
C PRO A 544 -42.04 -16.01 -29.80
N PRO A 545 -41.10 -15.66 -30.71
CA PRO A 545 -39.69 -16.06 -30.57
C PRO A 545 -39.06 -15.59 -29.27
N SER A 546 -38.21 -16.41 -28.64
CA SER A 546 -37.49 -16.10 -27.39
C SER A 546 -36.45 -14.98 -27.58
N LEU A 547 -35.76 -14.98 -28.72
CA LEU A 547 -34.77 -13.96 -29.11
C LEU A 547 -34.93 -13.58 -30.58
N ILE A 548 -35.05 -12.29 -30.85
CA ILE A 548 -35.05 -11.69 -32.19
C ILE A 548 -33.81 -10.79 -32.32
N VAL A 549 -32.94 -11.08 -33.29
CA VAL A 549 -31.85 -10.20 -33.71
C VAL A 549 -32.23 -9.57 -35.04
N ALA A 550 -32.34 -8.23 -35.07
CA ALA A 550 -32.74 -7.47 -36.24
C ALA A 550 -31.60 -6.57 -36.76
N SER A 551 -31.45 -6.49 -38.08
CA SER A 551 -30.54 -5.54 -38.75
C SER A 551 -30.87 -5.44 -40.23
N CYS A 552 -30.68 -4.29 -40.87
CA CYS A 552 -30.78 -4.19 -42.33
C CYS A 552 -29.88 -3.09 -42.91
N THR A 553 -29.23 -3.40 -44.03
CA THR A 553 -28.67 -2.41 -44.94
C THR A 553 -29.71 -2.14 -46.01
N TYR A 554 -30.32 -0.96 -45.97
CA TYR A 554 -31.29 -0.47 -46.96
C TYR A 554 -30.73 -0.66 -48.38
N GLY A 555 -31.44 -1.36 -49.26
CA GLY A 555 -30.96 -1.71 -50.60
C GLY A 555 -30.55 -0.49 -51.46
N THR A 556 -31.11 0.71 -51.22
CA THR A 556 -30.72 1.94 -51.93
C THR A 556 -29.41 2.55 -51.40
N PHE A 557 -28.99 2.26 -50.17
CA PHE A 557 -27.67 2.67 -49.65
C PHE A 557 -26.55 1.80 -50.21
N GLN A 558 -26.80 0.52 -50.50
CA GLN A 558 -25.79 -0.38 -51.10
C GLN A 558 -25.19 0.24 -52.38
N ALA A 559 -26.06 0.76 -53.24
CA ALA A 559 -25.70 1.47 -54.48
C ALA A 559 -25.02 2.84 -54.31
N GLY A 560 -24.62 3.24 -53.09
CA GLY A 560 -23.89 4.49 -52.83
C GLY A 560 -24.72 5.78 -52.90
N ASN A 561 -26.05 5.69 -52.82
CA ASN A 561 -26.93 6.87 -52.86
C ASN A 561 -27.44 7.22 -51.45
N THR A 562 -26.64 8.01 -50.72
CA THR A 562 -26.74 8.20 -49.27
C THR A 562 -27.11 9.63 -48.86
N THR A 563 -27.98 10.28 -49.65
CA THR A 563 -28.39 11.67 -49.38
C THR A 563 -29.13 11.83 -48.04
N GLU A 564 -29.07 13.03 -47.47
CA GLU A 564 -29.73 13.35 -46.19
C GLU A 564 -31.26 13.09 -46.23
N GLU A 565 -31.89 13.20 -47.40
CA GLU A 565 -33.31 12.88 -47.62
C GLU A 565 -33.57 11.37 -47.50
N ILE A 566 -32.70 10.53 -48.05
CA ILE A 566 -32.84 9.07 -47.98
C ILE A 566 -32.56 8.60 -46.54
N ILE A 567 -31.60 9.20 -45.84
CA ILE A 567 -31.33 8.93 -44.42
C ILE A 567 -32.55 9.33 -43.54
N LYS A 568 -33.22 10.45 -43.85
CA LYS A 568 -34.48 10.85 -43.19
C LYS A 568 -35.62 9.89 -43.51
N SER A 569 -35.74 9.42 -44.76
CA SER A 569 -36.73 8.42 -45.17
C SER A 569 -36.56 7.10 -44.41
N PHE A 570 -35.31 6.60 -44.33
CA PHE A 570 -34.96 5.42 -43.55
C PHE A 570 -35.28 5.59 -42.05
N ALA A 571 -34.97 6.77 -41.47
CA ALA A 571 -35.31 7.07 -40.08
C ALA A 571 -36.84 7.08 -39.85
N LEU A 572 -37.63 7.61 -40.81
CA LEU A 572 -39.09 7.58 -40.76
C LEU A 572 -39.62 6.14 -40.84
N ASN A 573 -39.13 5.32 -41.78
CA ASN A 573 -39.48 3.90 -41.85
C ASN A 573 -39.21 3.21 -40.50
N MET A 574 -38.06 3.46 -39.89
CA MET A 574 -37.69 2.90 -38.58
C MET A 574 -38.65 3.27 -37.44
N THR A 575 -39.33 4.43 -37.50
CA THR A 575 -40.35 4.78 -36.49
C THR A 575 -41.57 3.84 -36.52
N HIS A 576 -41.88 3.19 -37.65
CA HIS A 576 -42.97 2.24 -37.74
C HIS A 576 -42.69 0.92 -37.00
N LEU A 577 -41.42 0.55 -36.78
CA LEU A 577 -41.04 -0.63 -35.99
C LEU A 577 -41.04 -0.40 -34.48
N VAL A 578 -40.82 0.84 -34.00
CA VAL A 578 -40.68 1.15 -32.57
C VAL A 578 -41.80 0.53 -31.74
N ARG A 579 -43.07 0.80 -32.10
CA ARG A 579 -44.22 0.29 -31.36
C ARG A 579 -44.37 -1.24 -31.43
N PRO A 580 -44.30 -1.89 -32.61
CA PRO A 580 -44.25 -3.35 -32.68
C PRO A 580 -43.13 -3.98 -31.84
N MET A 581 -41.91 -3.42 -31.85
CA MET A 581 -40.79 -3.94 -31.08
C MET A 581 -41.02 -3.81 -29.56
N GLU A 582 -41.56 -2.67 -29.09
CA GLU A 582 -41.89 -2.48 -27.67
C GLU A 582 -43.06 -3.36 -27.19
N GLU A 583 -44.10 -3.56 -28.01
CA GLU A 583 -45.20 -4.48 -27.68
C GLU A 583 -44.74 -5.97 -27.69
N VAL A 584 -43.73 -6.33 -28.48
CA VAL A 584 -43.10 -7.67 -28.47
C VAL A 584 -42.17 -7.83 -27.24
N LEU A 585 -41.32 -6.84 -26.93
CA LEU A 585 -40.52 -6.81 -25.69
C LEU A 585 -41.40 -6.97 -24.44
N GLY A 586 -42.61 -6.39 -24.45
CA GLY A 586 -43.60 -6.55 -23.39
C GLY A 586 -44.04 -8.00 -23.10
N LYS A 587 -43.86 -8.93 -24.06
CA LYS A 587 -44.11 -10.37 -23.87
C LYS A 587 -42.94 -11.14 -23.24
N LYS A 588 -41.88 -10.45 -22.78
CA LYS A 588 -40.58 -11.00 -22.32
C LYS A 588 -39.71 -11.59 -23.45
N VAL A 589 -40.00 -11.26 -24.71
CA VAL A 589 -39.12 -11.57 -25.85
C VAL A 589 -37.89 -10.69 -25.78
N HIS A 590 -36.70 -11.25 -25.98
CA HIS A 590 -35.50 -10.43 -26.19
C HIS A 590 -35.49 -9.91 -27.64
N VAL A 591 -35.44 -8.59 -27.83
CA VAL A 591 -35.33 -7.97 -29.16
C VAL A 591 -34.07 -7.13 -29.22
N LEU A 592 -33.15 -7.44 -30.13
CA LEU A 592 -31.82 -6.83 -30.21
C LEU A 592 -31.57 -6.22 -31.60
N TRP A 593 -31.24 -4.93 -31.67
CA TRP A 593 -30.87 -4.31 -32.96
C TRP A 593 -29.35 -4.28 -33.14
N LYS A 594 -28.84 -4.99 -34.16
CA LYS A 594 -27.41 -4.98 -34.53
C LYS A 594 -27.09 -3.75 -35.37
N LEU A 595 -26.11 -2.94 -34.94
CA LEU A 595 -25.59 -1.84 -35.76
C LEU A 595 -24.84 -2.39 -36.97
N GLN A 596 -24.87 -1.65 -38.08
CA GLN A 596 -24.21 -2.04 -39.32
C GLN A 596 -22.69 -1.96 -39.19
N ASP A 597 -22.00 -3.00 -39.65
CA ASP A 597 -20.55 -3.15 -39.55
C ASP A 597 -19.84 -2.29 -40.61
N PRO A 598 -18.58 -1.86 -40.38
CA PRO A 598 -17.78 -1.17 -41.38
C PRO A 598 -17.49 -2.06 -42.61
N ILE A 599 -16.91 -1.47 -43.65
CA ILE A 599 -16.49 -2.15 -44.88
C ILE A 599 -15.05 -1.80 -45.26
N VAL A 600 -14.37 -2.68 -46.00
CA VAL A 600 -13.08 -2.41 -46.64
C VAL A 600 -13.33 -1.93 -48.07
N GLU A 601 -13.38 -0.62 -48.24
CA GLU A 601 -13.79 0.06 -49.49
C GLU A 601 -12.98 -0.40 -50.73
N ASP A 602 -11.68 -0.67 -50.56
CA ASP A 602 -10.81 -1.19 -51.64
C ASP A 602 -11.16 -2.62 -52.11
N LYS A 603 -11.65 -3.47 -51.20
CA LYS A 603 -12.01 -4.88 -51.49
C LYS A 603 -13.44 -5.02 -52.03
N ALA A 604 -14.33 -4.07 -51.72
CA ALA A 604 -15.77 -4.22 -51.81
C ALA A 604 -16.30 -4.65 -53.21
N PRO A 605 -17.37 -5.48 -53.26
CA PRO A 605 -18.03 -5.88 -54.51
C PRO A 605 -18.58 -4.71 -55.33
N LYS A 606 -18.87 -4.95 -56.60
CA LYS A 606 -19.33 -3.90 -57.54
C LYS A 606 -20.60 -3.20 -57.09
N GLU A 607 -21.52 -3.91 -56.43
CA GLU A 607 -22.77 -3.35 -55.93
C GLU A 607 -22.54 -2.32 -54.81
N TRP A 608 -21.44 -2.46 -54.06
CA TRP A 608 -21.12 -1.68 -52.86
C TRP A 608 -20.09 -0.55 -53.09
N LYS A 609 -19.48 -0.47 -54.29
CA LYS A 609 -18.36 0.45 -54.59
C LYS A 609 -18.66 1.95 -54.52
N GLY A 610 -19.91 2.34 -54.30
CA GLY A 610 -20.30 3.74 -54.05
C GLY A 610 -20.50 4.10 -52.57
N LEU A 611 -20.44 3.13 -51.65
CA LEU A 611 -20.71 3.34 -50.22
C LEU A 611 -19.40 3.57 -49.44
N THR A 612 -19.39 4.54 -48.53
CA THR A 612 -18.26 4.79 -47.60
C THR A 612 -18.60 4.40 -46.17
N ASN A 613 -17.58 4.27 -45.31
CA ASN A 613 -17.79 4.04 -43.88
C ASN A 613 -18.49 5.21 -43.16
N ASP A 614 -18.36 6.45 -43.66
CA ASP A 614 -19.04 7.63 -43.09
C ASP A 614 -20.56 7.59 -43.32
N ASP A 615 -20.99 6.99 -44.44
CA ASP A 615 -22.41 6.71 -44.74
C ASP A 615 -22.97 5.63 -43.82
N ILE A 616 -22.22 4.54 -43.60
CA ILE A 616 -22.60 3.48 -42.67
C ILE A 616 -22.75 4.05 -41.25
N ASP A 617 -21.85 4.94 -40.82
CA ASP A 617 -22.05 5.65 -39.56
C ASP A 617 -23.20 6.67 -39.60
N ALA A 618 -23.58 7.22 -40.76
CA ALA A 618 -24.78 8.08 -40.88
C ALA A 618 -26.07 7.28 -40.66
N ILE A 619 -26.15 6.09 -41.24
CA ILE A 619 -27.26 5.13 -41.06
C ILE A 619 -27.32 4.69 -39.59
N ASN A 620 -26.18 4.30 -39.00
CA ASN A 620 -26.13 3.92 -37.58
C ASN A 620 -26.51 5.09 -36.65
N ARG A 621 -26.10 6.33 -36.96
CA ARG A 621 -26.53 7.54 -36.22
C ARG A 621 -28.05 7.76 -36.32
N ALA A 622 -28.67 7.51 -37.48
CA ALA A 622 -30.11 7.60 -37.67
C ALA A 622 -30.86 6.56 -36.83
N THR A 623 -30.45 5.29 -36.88
CA THR A 623 -31.05 4.21 -36.07
C THR A 623 -30.88 4.44 -34.57
N GLN A 624 -29.68 4.85 -34.15
CA GLN A 624 -29.42 5.27 -32.76
C GLN A 624 -30.35 6.42 -32.35
N GLY A 625 -30.61 7.39 -33.23
CA GLY A 625 -31.50 8.52 -32.97
C GLY A 625 -32.96 8.12 -32.72
N VAL A 626 -33.47 7.16 -33.51
CA VAL A 626 -34.85 6.64 -33.38
C VAL A 626 -35.00 5.77 -32.14
N LEU A 627 -34.12 4.78 -31.95
CA LEU A 627 -34.24 3.81 -30.86
C LEU A 627 -33.78 4.34 -29.48
N LYS A 628 -33.14 5.52 -29.41
CA LYS A 628 -32.56 6.13 -28.20
C LYS A 628 -33.46 6.13 -26.95
N TYR A 629 -34.77 6.31 -27.15
CA TYR A 629 -35.75 6.47 -26.07
C TYR A 629 -36.62 5.22 -25.87
N THR A 630 -36.36 4.15 -26.62
CA THR A 630 -37.06 2.87 -26.52
C THR A 630 -36.37 1.95 -25.50
N THR A 631 -37.01 0.84 -25.15
CA THR A 631 -36.39 -0.23 -24.35
C THR A 631 -35.53 -1.20 -25.18
N VAL A 632 -35.50 -1.08 -26.52
CA VAL A 632 -34.73 -1.95 -27.43
C VAL A 632 -33.22 -1.75 -27.22
N PRO A 633 -32.45 -2.78 -26.80
CA PRO A 633 -31.00 -2.69 -26.73
C PRO A 633 -30.35 -2.56 -28.12
N LEU A 634 -29.38 -1.66 -28.21
CA LEU A 634 -28.54 -1.47 -29.40
C LEU A 634 -27.24 -2.24 -29.23
N TRP A 635 -26.98 -3.20 -30.12
CA TRP A 635 -25.74 -3.95 -30.16
C TRP A 635 -24.69 -3.19 -30.99
N ALA A 636 -23.91 -2.37 -30.29
CA ALA A 636 -22.83 -1.55 -30.84
C ALA A 636 -21.44 -2.18 -30.69
N SER A 637 -21.25 -3.12 -29.75
CA SER A 637 -19.97 -3.82 -29.58
C SER A 637 -19.59 -4.68 -30.79
N SER A 638 -20.56 -5.25 -31.51
CA SER A 638 -20.33 -5.94 -32.78
C SER A 638 -19.69 -5.05 -33.85
N ARG A 639 -20.21 -3.82 -34.09
CA ARG A 639 -19.61 -2.85 -35.02
C ARG A 639 -18.14 -2.56 -34.67
N LEU A 640 -17.80 -2.52 -33.38
CA LEU A 640 -16.44 -2.28 -32.89
C LEU A 640 -15.53 -3.53 -33.02
N ILE A 641 -16.07 -4.74 -32.87
CA ILE A 641 -15.38 -6.00 -33.19
C ILE A 641 -15.00 -6.01 -34.67
N ALA A 642 -15.98 -5.76 -35.54
CA ALA A 642 -15.77 -5.69 -36.98
C ALA A 642 -14.75 -4.61 -37.37
N GLN A 643 -14.81 -3.43 -36.75
CA GLN A 643 -13.84 -2.35 -37.00
C GLN A 643 -12.39 -2.73 -36.64
N GLY A 644 -12.19 -3.55 -35.61
CA GLY A 644 -10.85 -4.02 -35.21
C GLY A 644 -10.35 -5.26 -35.95
N LEU A 645 -11.16 -5.88 -36.80
CA LEU A 645 -10.86 -7.10 -37.58
C LEU A 645 -11.13 -6.92 -39.08
N LEU A 646 -11.07 -5.69 -39.59
CA LEU A 646 -11.22 -5.36 -41.02
C LEU A 646 -10.18 -6.04 -41.92
N ASP A 647 -9.02 -6.43 -41.37
CA ASP A 647 -8.01 -7.21 -42.07
C ASP A 647 -8.54 -8.60 -42.50
N GLU A 648 -9.38 -9.21 -41.67
CA GLU A 648 -9.97 -10.54 -41.86
C GLU A 648 -11.27 -10.54 -42.68
N ALA A 649 -11.75 -9.38 -43.16
CA ALA A 649 -12.95 -9.30 -44.02
C ALA A 649 -12.73 -10.01 -45.36
N VAL A 650 -13.66 -10.89 -45.75
CA VAL A 650 -13.50 -11.87 -46.85
C VAL A 650 -13.49 -11.18 -48.22
N ASP A 651 -14.53 -10.40 -48.50
CA ASP A 651 -14.72 -9.60 -49.73
C ASP A 651 -14.78 -8.10 -49.44
N GLY A 652 -14.49 -7.69 -48.20
CA GLY A 652 -14.60 -6.32 -47.71
C GLY A 652 -15.98 -5.90 -47.20
N VAL A 653 -17.05 -6.67 -47.44
CA VAL A 653 -18.40 -6.41 -46.89
C VAL A 653 -18.76 -7.43 -45.80
N HIS A 654 -18.35 -8.68 -46.02
CA HIS A 654 -18.66 -9.83 -45.20
C HIS A 654 -17.55 -10.09 -44.15
N LEU A 655 -17.97 -10.36 -42.90
CA LEU A 655 -17.09 -10.45 -41.73
C LEU A 655 -16.22 -11.71 -41.73
N GLY A 656 -15.00 -11.59 -41.22
CA GLY A 656 -14.12 -12.75 -40.99
C GLY A 656 -14.66 -13.69 -39.91
N PRO A 657 -14.33 -15.01 -39.96
CA PRO A 657 -14.85 -16.00 -39.01
C PRO A 657 -14.58 -15.68 -37.53
N LEU A 658 -13.47 -14.99 -37.20
CA LEU A 658 -13.17 -14.58 -35.82
C LEU A 658 -14.13 -13.51 -35.30
N ALA A 659 -14.51 -12.55 -36.14
CA ALA A 659 -15.48 -11.51 -35.78
C ALA A 659 -16.88 -12.11 -35.56
N LEU A 660 -17.34 -12.98 -36.47
CA LEU A 660 -18.60 -13.73 -36.30
C LEU A 660 -18.59 -14.56 -35.02
N ARG A 661 -17.47 -15.23 -34.71
CA ARG A 661 -17.32 -16.04 -33.49
C ARG A 661 -17.39 -15.18 -32.22
N HIS A 662 -16.80 -13.99 -32.21
CA HIS A 662 -16.94 -13.04 -31.09
C HIS A 662 -18.39 -12.59 -30.91
N ASP A 663 -19.11 -12.33 -32.00
CA ASP A 663 -20.53 -11.97 -31.96
C ASP A 663 -21.43 -13.11 -31.46
N VAL A 664 -21.18 -14.35 -31.89
CA VAL A 664 -21.84 -15.56 -31.34
C VAL A 664 -21.58 -15.70 -29.84
N GLN A 665 -20.34 -15.47 -29.39
CA GLN A 665 -20.01 -15.52 -27.96
C GLN A 665 -20.71 -14.41 -27.16
N ILE A 666 -20.91 -13.21 -27.73
CA ILE A 666 -21.72 -12.16 -27.10
C ILE A 666 -23.19 -12.59 -26.96
N LEU A 667 -23.81 -13.15 -28.01
CA LEU A 667 -25.20 -13.64 -27.94
C LEU A 667 -25.37 -14.74 -26.88
N LEU A 668 -24.42 -15.68 -26.81
CA LEU A 668 -24.44 -16.75 -25.82
C LEU A 668 -24.25 -16.23 -24.39
N ASN A 669 -23.32 -15.29 -24.17
CA ASN A 669 -23.18 -14.61 -22.89
C ASN A 669 -24.46 -13.85 -22.51
N MET A 670 -25.13 -13.21 -23.48
CA MET A 670 -26.35 -12.46 -23.24
C MET A 670 -27.53 -13.34 -22.82
N TYR A 671 -27.69 -14.51 -23.44
CA TYR A 671 -28.87 -15.35 -23.24
C TYR A 671 -28.68 -16.46 -22.18
N CYS A 672 -27.46 -16.96 -21.97
CA CYS A 672 -27.22 -18.13 -21.11
C CYS A 672 -26.58 -17.85 -19.74
N ASN A 673 -25.88 -16.71 -19.52
CA ASN A 673 -25.05 -16.55 -18.32
C ASN A 673 -25.86 -16.60 -17.02
N ASP A 674 -26.98 -15.87 -16.92
CA ASP A 674 -27.83 -15.81 -15.72
C ASP A 674 -28.41 -17.19 -15.31
N TYR A 675 -28.62 -18.09 -16.27
CA TYR A 675 -29.11 -19.45 -16.04
C TYR A 675 -28.00 -20.46 -15.70
N MET A 676 -26.78 -20.19 -16.15
CA MET A 676 -25.63 -21.09 -15.99
C MET A 676 -24.75 -20.74 -14.79
N ASN A 677 -24.78 -19.49 -14.33
CA ASN A 677 -24.05 -18.95 -13.17
C ASN A 677 -22.56 -19.36 -13.14
N PHE A 678 -21.84 -19.12 -14.24
CA PHE A 678 -20.43 -19.45 -14.35
C PHE A 678 -19.54 -18.46 -13.59
N ASN A 679 -18.69 -18.95 -12.69
CA ASN A 679 -17.79 -18.14 -11.85
C ASN A 679 -16.75 -17.30 -12.64
N ASP A 680 -16.56 -17.54 -13.95
CA ASP A 680 -15.63 -16.79 -14.81
C ASP A 680 -16.30 -15.73 -15.73
N GLY A 681 -17.64 -15.64 -15.72
CA GLY A 681 -18.43 -14.64 -16.45
C GLY A 681 -19.19 -13.70 -15.52
N THR A 682 -19.30 -12.41 -15.88
CA THR A 682 -20.10 -11.42 -15.13
C THR A 682 -20.96 -10.50 -16.01
N CYS A 683 -20.81 -10.57 -17.33
CA CYS A 683 -21.75 -9.97 -18.28
C CYS A 683 -23.07 -10.77 -18.25
N CYS A 684 -24.23 -10.11 -18.21
CA CYS A 684 -25.54 -10.77 -18.20
C CYS A 684 -25.70 -11.88 -17.14
N SER A 685 -25.14 -11.65 -15.96
CA SER A 685 -25.34 -12.50 -14.79
C SER A 685 -25.77 -11.60 -13.62
N SER A 686 -26.85 -11.98 -12.96
CA SER A 686 -27.26 -11.41 -11.68
C SER A 686 -26.21 -11.69 -10.59
N ALA A 687 -26.21 -10.86 -9.54
CA ALA A 687 -25.31 -11.06 -8.42
C ALA A 687 -25.87 -12.15 -7.49
N GLU A 688 -25.01 -13.03 -6.97
CA GLU A 688 -25.39 -14.07 -6.01
C GLU A 688 -26.20 -13.48 -4.83
N PRO A 689 -27.31 -14.12 -4.42
CA PRO A 689 -28.13 -13.64 -3.31
C PRO A 689 -27.36 -13.73 -1.98
N TYR A 690 -27.60 -12.75 -1.10
CA TYR A 690 -26.97 -12.71 0.23
C TYR A 690 -27.48 -13.84 1.13
N THR A 691 -26.59 -14.45 1.92
CA THR A 691 -26.97 -15.48 2.89
C THR A 691 -27.27 -14.91 4.27
N ILE A 692 -28.02 -15.66 5.09
CA ILE A 692 -28.36 -15.27 6.47
C ILE A 692 -27.08 -15.06 7.29
N LEU A 693 -26.06 -15.90 7.07
CA LEU A 693 -24.76 -15.80 7.73
C LEU A 693 -24.03 -14.49 7.41
N GLN A 694 -24.06 -14.04 6.16
CA GLN A 694 -23.51 -12.74 5.77
C GLN A 694 -24.28 -11.59 6.43
N VAL A 695 -25.61 -11.64 6.44
CA VAL A 695 -26.45 -10.61 7.09
C VAL A 695 -26.14 -10.51 8.59
N VAL A 696 -26.02 -11.64 9.30
CA VAL A 696 -25.64 -11.67 10.73
C VAL A 696 -24.22 -11.14 10.93
N THR A 697 -23.26 -11.54 10.08
CA THR A 697 -21.86 -11.09 10.16
C THR A 697 -21.74 -9.57 9.97
N TYR A 698 -22.37 -9.03 8.92
CA TYR A 698 -22.36 -7.59 8.67
C TYR A 698 -23.18 -6.79 9.69
N ALA A 699 -24.21 -7.36 10.31
CA ALA A 699 -24.91 -6.73 11.43
C ALA A 699 -23.99 -6.58 12.66
N ILE A 700 -23.25 -7.63 13.03
CA ILE A 700 -22.28 -7.59 14.15
C ILE A 700 -21.17 -6.55 13.86
N LEU A 701 -20.59 -6.59 12.66
CA LEU A 701 -19.59 -5.61 12.22
C LEU A 701 -20.14 -4.17 12.22
N GLY A 702 -21.39 -3.98 11.79
CA GLY A 702 -22.11 -2.71 11.80
C GLY A 702 -22.31 -2.15 13.21
N VAL A 703 -22.60 -2.99 14.20
CA VAL A 703 -22.66 -2.59 15.62
C VAL A 703 -21.31 -2.10 16.12
N CYS A 704 -20.20 -2.77 15.77
CA CYS A 704 -18.85 -2.30 16.11
C CYS A 704 -18.50 -0.94 15.46
N VAL A 705 -18.93 -0.70 14.22
CA VAL A 705 -18.81 0.61 13.55
C VAL A 705 -19.64 1.67 14.27
N ALA A 706 -20.91 1.39 14.57
CA ALA A 706 -21.80 2.33 15.27
C ALA A 706 -21.27 2.71 16.67
N LEU A 707 -20.78 1.74 17.44
CA LEU A 707 -20.14 1.98 18.74
C LEU A 707 -18.86 2.83 18.60
N SER A 708 -18.03 2.56 17.58
CA SER A 708 -16.83 3.36 17.31
C SER A 708 -17.16 4.81 16.95
N VAL A 709 -18.18 5.02 16.12
CA VAL A 709 -18.68 6.36 15.77
C VAL A 709 -19.25 7.07 17.00
N ALA A 710 -20.02 6.39 17.84
CA ALA A 710 -20.52 6.95 19.11
C ALA A 710 -19.39 7.34 20.07
N MET A 711 -18.32 6.54 20.16
CA MET A 711 -17.13 6.86 20.95
C MET A 711 -16.38 8.09 20.40
N LEU A 712 -16.24 8.21 19.07
CA LEU A 712 -15.62 9.36 18.42
C LEU A 712 -16.45 10.64 18.59
N LEU A 713 -17.77 10.57 18.38
CA LEU A 713 -18.70 11.68 18.60
C LEU A 713 -18.72 12.12 20.07
N ARG A 714 -18.65 11.19 21.03
CA ARG A 714 -18.52 11.50 22.46
C ARG A 714 -17.23 12.26 22.75
N ARG A 715 -16.08 11.80 22.23
CA ARG A 715 -14.78 12.49 22.39
C ARG A 715 -14.82 13.91 21.80
N TRP A 716 -15.37 14.06 20.60
CA TRP A 716 -15.52 15.36 19.93
C TRP A 716 -16.46 16.31 20.68
N MET A 717 -17.59 15.82 21.20
CA MET A 717 -18.49 16.61 22.06
C MET A 717 -17.85 17.00 23.39
N GLN A 718 -16.95 16.18 23.96
CA GLN A 718 -16.20 16.55 25.17
C GLN A 718 -15.15 17.64 24.87
N GLN A 719 -14.44 17.54 23.74
CA GLN A 719 -13.52 18.59 23.26
C GLN A 719 -14.24 19.92 23.02
N LEU A 720 -15.40 19.92 22.35
CA LEU A 720 -16.22 21.12 22.14
C LEU A 720 -16.76 21.74 23.43
N ARG A 721 -16.90 20.95 24.50
CA ARG A 721 -17.33 21.42 25.84
C ARG A 721 -16.17 21.97 26.69
N GLY A 722 -14.98 22.16 26.11
CA GLY A 722 -13.81 22.68 26.81
C GLY A 722 -13.19 21.73 27.83
N GLN A 723 -13.67 20.50 27.94
CA GLN A 723 -13.07 19.47 28.81
C GLN A 723 -11.85 18.86 28.13
N THR A 724 -10.72 19.57 28.18
CA THR A 724 -9.41 19.05 27.82
C THR A 724 -8.97 18.01 28.85
N LEU A 725 -9.49 16.79 28.71
CA LEU A 725 -9.03 15.64 29.48
C LEU A 725 -7.55 15.42 29.19
N TYR A 726 -6.70 15.64 30.20
CA TYR A 726 -5.27 15.41 30.13
C TYR A 726 -5.02 13.92 29.87
N THR A 727 -4.70 13.55 28.65
CA THR A 727 -4.16 12.22 28.34
C THR A 727 -2.68 12.22 28.72
N PRO A 728 -2.25 11.48 29.76
CA PRO A 728 -0.84 11.42 30.11
C PRO A 728 -0.06 10.79 28.95
N LEU A 729 1.12 11.34 28.65
CA LEU A 729 1.98 10.90 27.54
C LEU A 729 2.70 9.56 27.81
N ASN A 730 2.29 8.85 28.86
CA ASN A 730 2.94 7.67 29.41
C ASN A 730 2.33 6.37 28.84
N GLN A 731 2.76 6.00 27.63
CA GLN A 731 2.91 4.58 27.27
C GLN A 731 4.03 4.41 26.24
N PRO A 732 5.19 3.84 26.60
CA PRO A 732 6.29 3.64 25.66
C PRO A 732 6.03 2.44 24.76
N GLY A 733 6.34 2.58 23.47
CA GLY A 733 6.56 1.50 22.48
C GLY A 733 5.36 0.64 22.06
N ASN A 734 4.39 0.37 22.95
CA ASN A 734 3.17 -0.35 22.59
C ASN A 734 2.23 0.58 21.82
N ALA A 735 1.75 0.09 20.66
CA ALA A 735 0.92 0.87 19.75
C ALA A 735 -0.28 1.51 20.45
N ASP A 736 -0.62 2.74 20.02
CA ASP A 736 -1.84 3.49 20.38
C ASP A 736 -2.97 2.53 20.75
N ALA A 737 -3.44 2.60 22.00
CA ALA A 737 -4.40 1.66 22.62
C ALA A 737 -5.77 1.72 21.92
N THR A 738 -5.77 1.16 20.71
CA THR A 738 -6.84 1.16 19.73
C THR A 738 -7.84 0.14 20.20
N SER A 739 -8.77 0.62 21.03
CA SER A 739 -9.85 -0.17 21.64
C SER A 739 -10.37 -1.20 20.62
N PRO A 740 -10.50 -2.49 20.97
CA PRO A 740 -10.74 -3.55 19.99
C PRO A 740 -11.99 -3.31 19.12
N ILE A 741 -12.96 -2.55 19.63
CA ILE A 741 -14.14 -2.05 18.89
C ILE A 741 -13.72 -1.24 17.64
N TYR A 742 -12.76 -0.32 17.77
CA TYR A 742 -12.20 0.47 16.65
C TYR A 742 -11.41 -0.41 15.68
N ALA A 743 -10.67 -1.40 16.17
CA ALA A 743 -9.94 -2.34 15.32
C ALA A 743 -10.93 -3.18 14.47
N VAL A 744 -11.98 -3.73 15.10
CA VAL A 744 -13.06 -4.46 14.41
C VAL A 744 -13.86 -3.56 13.48
N ALA A 745 -14.11 -2.30 13.84
CA ALA A 745 -14.77 -1.33 12.95
C ALA A 745 -13.91 -0.96 11.73
N THR A 746 -12.60 -0.82 11.90
CA THR A 746 -11.67 -0.61 10.77
C THR A 746 -11.67 -1.84 9.85
N LEU A 747 -11.65 -3.04 10.44
CA LEU A 747 -11.76 -4.30 9.72
C LEU A 747 -13.11 -4.44 8.99
N ALA A 748 -14.22 -3.95 9.57
CA ALA A 748 -15.53 -3.92 8.94
C ALA A 748 -15.56 -3.09 7.65
N PHE A 749 -14.93 -1.90 7.64
CA PHE A 749 -14.79 -1.10 6.42
C PHE A 749 -13.98 -1.82 5.34
N ILE A 750 -12.92 -2.55 5.72
CA ILE A 750 -12.10 -3.33 4.80
C ILE A 750 -12.89 -4.52 4.22
N MET A 751 -13.61 -5.28 5.06
CA MET A 751 -14.46 -6.39 4.62
C MET A 751 -15.62 -5.92 3.72
N GLY A 752 -16.22 -4.75 4.02
CA GLY A 752 -17.25 -4.15 3.18
C GLY A 752 -16.71 -3.68 1.82
N TYR A 753 -15.50 -3.14 1.78
CA TYR A 753 -14.83 -2.79 0.52
C TYR A 753 -14.53 -4.03 -0.34
N PHE A 754 -14.01 -5.11 0.25
CA PHE A 754 -13.71 -6.36 -0.49
C PHE A 754 -14.99 -6.97 -1.08
N TYR A 755 -16.09 -6.96 -0.31
CA TYR A 755 -17.40 -7.44 -0.77
C TYR A 755 -17.91 -6.61 -1.95
N LEU A 756 -17.77 -5.28 -1.89
CA LEU A 756 -18.17 -4.38 -2.97
C LEU A 756 -17.35 -4.63 -4.26
N CYS A 757 -16.04 -4.89 -4.14
CA CYS A 757 -15.16 -5.21 -5.26
C CYS A 757 -15.46 -6.56 -5.92
N ASP A 758 -15.65 -7.62 -5.13
CA ASP A 758 -15.69 -8.98 -5.65
C ASP A 758 -17.11 -9.52 -5.84
N ARG A 759 -17.96 -9.37 -4.82
CA ARG A 759 -19.30 -9.99 -4.72
C ARG A 759 -20.43 -9.15 -5.33
N THR A 760 -20.13 -7.95 -5.84
CA THR A 760 -21.10 -7.09 -6.55
C THR A 760 -20.59 -6.69 -7.94
N ASN A 761 -21.49 -6.23 -8.80
CA ASN A 761 -21.14 -5.61 -10.10
C ASN A 761 -20.98 -4.08 -10.01
N PHE A 762 -20.71 -3.56 -8.80
CA PHE A 762 -20.53 -2.12 -8.56
C PHE A 762 -19.21 -1.58 -9.14
N PHE A 763 -18.13 -2.35 -9.06
CA PHE A 763 -16.87 -2.05 -9.76
C PHE A 763 -16.72 -2.92 -11.00
N MET A 764 -16.03 -2.39 -12.01
CA MET A 764 -15.87 -3.05 -13.31
C MET A 764 -14.86 -4.20 -13.21
N LYS A 765 -15.03 -5.24 -14.03
CA LYS A 765 -14.18 -6.45 -14.05
C LYS A 765 -13.79 -6.78 -15.49
N GLU A 766 -12.52 -7.10 -15.73
CA GLU A 766 -12.01 -7.55 -17.04
C GLU A 766 -11.34 -8.93 -16.91
N ASN A 767 -11.51 -9.81 -17.91
CA ASN A 767 -10.87 -11.13 -17.90
C ASN A 767 -9.35 -10.97 -18.07
N LYS A 768 -8.56 -11.82 -17.41
CA LYS A 768 -7.09 -11.81 -17.46
C LYS A 768 -6.51 -11.93 -18.88
N TYR A 769 -5.31 -11.39 -19.07
CA TYR A 769 -4.46 -11.66 -20.23
C TYR A 769 -2.98 -11.64 -19.81
N TYR A 770 -2.18 -12.49 -20.43
CA TYR A 770 -0.74 -12.54 -20.21
C TYR A 770 -0.02 -11.55 -21.14
N SER A 771 1.04 -10.92 -20.64
CA SER A 771 1.98 -10.14 -21.45
C SER A 771 3.35 -10.21 -20.80
N GLU A 772 4.38 -10.56 -21.59
CA GLU A 772 5.76 -10.68 -21.11
C GLU A 772 6.26 -9.39 -20.46
N PHE A 773 5.97 -8.25 -21.10
CA PHE A 773 6.34 -6.93 -20.57
C PHE A 773 5.69 -6.64 -19.21
N SER A 774 4.43 -7.05 -19.00
CA SER A 774 3.74 -6.88 -17.72
C SER A 774 4.26 -7.79 -16.62
N PHE A 775 4.83 -8.95 -16.96
CA PHE A 775 5.33 -9.94 -15.99
C PHE A 775 6.66 -9.52 -15.34
N TRP A 776 7.57 -8.88 -16.09
CA TRP A 776 8.93 -8.58 -15.63
C TRP A 776 9.12 -7.24 -14.90
N ILE A 777 8.09 -6.39 -14.83
CA ILE A 777 8.16 -5.05 -14.20
C ILE A 777 8.72 -5.04 -12.76
N PRO A 778 8.46 -6.03 -11.87
CA PRO A 778 8.86 -5.95 -10.46
C PRO A 778 9.83 -7.07 -10.02
N VAL A 779 11.10 -7.02 -10.43
CA VAL A 779 12.14 -7.97 -9.96
C VAL A 779 13.41 -7.24 -9.49
N GLY A 780 13.92 -7.59 -8.30
CA GLY A 780 15.15 -7.07 -7.67
C GLY A 780 15.95 -8.18 -6.96
N ARG A 781 17.16 -7.90 -6.46
CA ARG A 781 18.13 -8.92 -5.95
C ARG A 781 18.40 -8.81 -4.42
N PHE A 782 19.13 -9.78 -3.84
CA PHE A 782 18.91 -10.35 -2.48
C PHE A 782 20.18 -10.64 -1.62
N THR A 783 20.09 -10.64 -0.26
CA THR A 783 21.17 -10.86 0.80
C THR A 783 20.50 -11.07 2.23
N LYS A 784 20.86 -11.74 3.38
CA LYS A 784 22.01 -12.26 4.20
C LYS A 784 22.26 -13.82 4.19
N VAL A 785 22.23 -14.58 5.31
CA VAL A 785 22.11 -16.08 5.41
C VAL A 785 21.08 -16.56 6.46
N LEU A 786 19.86 -16.91 6.02
CA LEU A 786 18.73 -17.50 6.76
C LEU A 786 18.39 -16.93 8.16
N HIS A 787 18.78 -15.68 8.41
CA HIS A 787 18.26 -14.86 9.50
C HIS A 787 16.78 -14.54 9.27
N ARG A 788 16.10 -14.01 10.30
CA ARG A 788 14.66 -13.74 10.26
C ARG A 788 14.29 -12.76 9.14
N ASP A 789 14.98 -11.63 9.07
CA ASP A 789 14.73 -10.57 8.09
C ASP A 789 14.88 -11.07 6.64
N GLU A 790 15.67 -12.12 6.41
CA GLU A 790 15.82 -12.74 5.09
C GLU A 790 14.84 -13.85 4.81
N THR A 791 14.45 -14.59 5.85
CA THR A 791 13.36 -15.54 5.75
C THR A 791 12.10 -14.77 5.35
N ASP A 792 11.98 -13.51 5.80
CA ASP A 792 10.99 -12.56 5.33
C ASP A 792 11.37 -11.93 3.96
N GLU A 793 12.63 -11.58 3.63
CA GLU A 793 13.04 -11.18 2.25
C GLU A 793 12.63 -12.22 1.19
N LEU A 794 12.93 -13.48 1.47
CA LEU A 794 12.68 -14.65 0.62
C LEU A 794 11.18 -14.85 0.41
N LYS A 795 10.38 -14.80 1.49
CA LYS A 795 8.91 -14.73 1.37
C LYS A 795 8.48 -13.54 0.52
N GLY A 796 8.99 -12.34 0.78
CA GLY A 796 8.55 -11.11 0.14
C GLY A 796 8.71 -11.11 -1.38
N TRP A 797 9.83 -11.62 -1.90
CA TRP A 797 9.98 -11.75 -3.36
C TRP A 797 9.18 -12.92 -3.93
N MET A 798 9.12 -14.07 -3.24
CA MET A 798 8.27 -15.19 -3.67
C MET A 798 6.81 -14.77 -3.74
N GLN A 799 6.35 -13.98 -2.76
CA GLN A 799 5.02 -13.40 -2.73
C GLN A 799 4.78 -12.51 -3.95
N LEU A 800 5.68 -11.58 -4.24
CA LEU A 800 5.52 -10.65 -5.35
C LEU A 800 5.40 -11.40 -6.69
N VAL A 801 6.26 -12.40 -6.91
CA VAL A 801 6.20 -13.24 -8.13
C VAL A 801 4.91 -14.08 -8.19
N ILE A 802 4.44 -14.65 -7.07
CA ILE A 802 3.16 -15.38 -6.99
C ILE A 802 1.96 -14.46 -7.28
N LEU A 803 1.95 -13.24 -6.74
CA LEU A 803 0.89 -12.26 -6.96
C LEU A 803 0.81 -11.84 -8.44
N VAL A 804 1.96 -11.54 -9.07
CA VAL A 804 2.04 -11.17 -10.51
C VAL A 804 1.62 -12.33 -11.41
N TYR A 805 2.01 -13.56 -11.06
CA TYR A 805 1.57 -14.78 -11.74
C TYR A 805 0.05 -14.94 -11.73
N HIS A 806 -0.59 -14.81 -10.55
CA HIS A 806 -2.05 -14.89 -10.47
C HIS A 806 -2.73 -13.73 -11.22
N MET A 807 -2.20 -12.50 -11.12
CA MET A 807 -2.77 -11.32 -11.78
C MET A 807 -2.74 -11.43 -13.30
N THR A 808 -1.61 -11.87 -13.87
CA THR A 808 -1.42 -12.03 -15.33
C THR A 808 -2.08 -13.30 -15.89
N GLY A 809 -2.49 -14.26 -15.05
CA GLY A 809 -3.08 -15.53 -15.50
C GLY A 809 -2.06 -16.46 -16.17
N ALA A 810 -0.79 -16.35 -15.82
CA ALA A 810 0.32 -17.09 -16.45
C ALA A 810 0.31 -18.62 -16.18
N GLU A 811 -0.73 -19.19 -15.56
CA GLU A 811 -0.91 -20.64 -15.37
C GLU A 811 -0.94 -21.41 -16.70
N ARG A 812 -1.38 -20.79 -17.79
CA ARG A 812 -1.38 -21.39 -19.13
C ARG A 812 0.02 -21.77 -19.64
N ILE A 813 1.09 -21.25 -19.05
CA ILE A 813 2.48 -21.51 -19.45
C ILE A 813 3.12 -22.50 -18.47
N LEU A 814 3.22 -23.77 -18.89
CA LEU A 814 3.61 -24.89 -18.03
C LEU A 814 4.98 -24.71 -17.34
N PRO A 815 6.07 -24.23 -17.99
CA PRO A 815 7.33 -23.95 -17.29
C PRO A 815 7.20 -22.90 -16.18
N ILE A 816 6.37 -21.85 -16.37
CA ILE A 816 6.12 -20.82 -15.34
C ILE A 816 5.32 -21.44 -14.18
N HIS A 817 4.25 -22.17 -14.47
CA HIS A 817 3.46 -22.88 -13.46
C HIS A 817 4.35 -23.79 -12.60
N MET A 818 5.24 -24.59 -13.21
CA MET A 818 6.15 -25.49 -12.48
C MET A 818 7.19 -24.75 -11.63
N HIS A 819 7.63 -23.55 -12.00
CA HIS A 819 8.48 -22.72 -11.12
C HIS A 819 7.70 -22.10 -9.97
N ILE A 820 6.45 -21.66 -10.19
CA ILE A 820 5.59 -21.10 -9.14
C ILE A 820 5.26 -22.14 -8.06
N LYS A 821 5.09 -23.43 -8.43
CA LYS A 821 5.00 -24.52 -7.43
C LYS A 821 6.21 -24.52 -6.50
N VAL A 822 7.45 -24.42 -7.02
CA VAL A 822 8.67 -24.36 -6.18
C VAL A 822 8.65 -23.18 -5.20
N LEU A 823 8.03 -22.05 -5.55
CA LEU A 823 7.92 -20.91 -4.62
C LEU A 823 6.93 -21.21 -3.49
N ILE A 824 5.80 -21.85 -3.80
CA ILE A 824 4.80 -22.30 -2.79
C ILE A 824 5.41 -23.37 -1.88
N SER A 825 6.13 -24.34 -2.45
CA SER A 825 6.90 -25.32 -1.69
C SER A 825 8.02 -24.67 -0.87
N GLY A 826 8.66 -23.61 -1.38
CA GLY A 826 9.65 -22.80 -0.67
C GLY A 826 9.08 -22.17 0.61
N TYR A 827 7.87 -21.63 0.54
CA TYR A 827 7.12 -21.15 1.72
C TYR A 827 6.93 -22.25 2.77
N LEU A 828 6.49 -23.43 2.34
CA LEU A 828 6.25 -24.55 3.23
C LEU A 828 7.56 -25.08 3.84
N PHE A 829 8.62 -25.24 3.05
CA PHE A 829 9.97 -25.61 3.50
C PHE A 829 10.49 -24.65 4.58
N LEU A 830 10.33 -23.32 4.40
CA LEU A 830 10.71 -22.31 5.38
C LEU A 830 9.84 -22.35 6.65
N SER A 831 8.56 -22.70 6.53
CA SER A 831 7.68 -22.97 7.67
C SER A 831 8.21 -24.15 8.50
N GLY A 832 8.53 -25.27 7.85
CA GLY A 832 9.16 -26.43 8.46
C GLY A 832 10.48 -26.08 9.17
N TYR A 833 11.38 -25.37 8.48
CA TYR A 833 12.66 -24.91 9.05
C TYR A 833 12.46 -24.00 10.28
N GLY A 834 11.60 -23.00 10.18
CA GLY A 834 11.42 -21.97 11.21
C GLY A 834 10.72 -22.49 12.47
N HIS A 835 9.67 -23.31 12.30
CA HIS A 835 8.99 -23.92 13.44
C HIS A 835 9.83 -25.01 14.11
N PHE A 836 10.59 -25.81 13.35
CA PHE A 836 11.56 -26.74 13.93
C PHE A 836 12.65 -26.00 14.73
N THR A 837 13.31 -25.01 14.11
CA THR A 837 14.40 -24.25 14.74
C THR A 837 13.98 -23.60 16.05
N TYR A 838 12.80 -22.99 16.12
CA TYR A 838 12.30 -22.42 17.37
C TYR A 838 12.09 -23.48 18.46
N MET A 839 11.46 -24.61 18.13
CA MET A 839 11.19 -25.69 19.09
C MET A 839 12.50 -26.32 19.60
N TRP A 840 13.45 -26.52 18.69
CA TRP A 840 14.79 -27.05 18.97
C TRP A 840 15.60 -26.15 19.91
N GLN A 841 15.58 -24.83 19.69
CA GLN A 841 16.34 -23.85 20.47
C GLN A 841 15.69 -23.50 21.82
N THR A 842 14.35 -23.39 21.87
CA THR A 842 13.65 -22.89 23.07
C THR A 842 13.02 -23.96 23.94
N GLY A 843 12.77 -25.16 23.41
CA GLY A 843 11.99 -26.21 24.07
C GLY A 843 10.51 -25.85 24.34
N ASN A 844 10.04 -24.67 23.94
CA ASN A 844 8.73 -24.17 24.34
C ASN A 844 7.58 -24.74 23.47
N ALA A 845 7.09 -25.91 23.88
CA ALA A 845 5.93 -26.57 23.31
C ALA A 845 4.57 -26.05 23.86
N GLY A 846 4.51 -24.87 24.49
CA GLY A 846 3.32 -24.37 25.18
C GLY A 846 2.09 -24.14 24.28
N LEU A 847 0.93 -24.67 24.70
CA LEU A 847 -0.35 -24.59 23.97
C LEU A 847 -0.78 -23.16 23.61
N VAL A 848 -0.48 -22.17 24.44
CA VAL A 848 -0.77 -20.74 24.15
C VAL A 848 -0.12 -20.31 22.84
N ARG A 849 1.15 -20.67 22.62
CA ARG A 849 1.89 -20.31 21.40
C ARG A 849 1.36 -21.03 20.16
N PHE A 850 0.90 -22.27 20.33
CA PHE A 850 0.20 -23.02 19.28
C PHE A 850 -1.08 -22.30 18.83
N PHE A 851 -1.93 -21.89 19.77
CA PHE A 851 -3.14 -21.11 19.45
C PHE A 851 -2.83 -19.71 18.89
N GLN A 852 -1.77 -19.04 19.35
CA GLN A 852 -1.36 -17.73 18.80
C GLN A 852 -0.90 -17.82 17.34
N ILE A 853 -0.17 -18.87 16.97
CA ILE A 853 0.26 -19.10 15.58
C ILE A 853 -0.95 -19.47 14.71
N LEU A 854 -1.83 -20.36 15.17
CA LEU A 854 -3.07 -20.68 14.45
C LEU A 854 -3.99 -19.46 14.29
N PHE A 855 -4.14 -18.60 15.30
CA PHE A 855 -4.92 -17.37 15.16
C PHE A 855 -4.32 -16.47 14.07
N ARG A 856 -3.01 -16.21 14.10
CA ARG A 856 -2.36 -15.37 13.09
C ARG A 856 -2.47 -15.95 11.67
N LEU A 857 -2.41 -17.27 11.51
CA LEU A 857 -2.57 -17.92 10.20
C LEU A 857 -4.01 -17.83 9.66
N ASN A 858 -5.03 -17.95 10.52
CA ASN A 858 -6.40 -18.25 10.09
C ASN A 858 -7.42 -17.13 10.31
N PHE A 859 -7.15 -16.13 11.16
CA PHE A 859 -8.12 -15.10 11.55
C PHE A 859 -8.76 -14.36 10.36
N VAL A 860 -7.92 -13.88 9.43
CA VAL A 860 -8.37 -13.15 8.23
C VAL A 860 -9.20 -14.05 7.32
N THR A 861 -8.76 -15.29 7.12
CA THR A 861 -9.43 -16.28 6.27
C THR A 861 -10.79 -16.68 6.81
N ILE A 862 -10.90 -16.96 8.11
CA ILE A 862 -12.19 -17.31 8.76
C ILE A 862 -13.17 -16.14 8.61
N LEU A 863 -12.73 -14.91 8.86
CA LEU A 863 -13.58 -13.72 8.68
C LEU A 863 -14.02 -13.54 7.22
N LEU A 864 -13.15 -13.81 6.26
CA LEU A 864 -13.51 -13.72 4.84
C LEU A 864 -14.48 -14.82 4.41
N CYS A 865 -14.38 -16.04 4.94
CA CYS A 865 -15.38 -17.08 4.69
C CYS A 865 -16.78 -16.61 5.13
N LEU A 866 -16.89 -16.05 6.34
CA LEU A 866 -18.13 -15.47 6.89
C LEU A 866 -18.67 -14.27 6.08
N CYS A 867 -17.79 -13.38 5.61
CA CYS A 867 -18.17 -12.19 4.84
C CYS A 867 -18.52 -12.49 3.37
N MET A 868 -17.81 -13.43 2.72
CA MET A 868 -17.90 -13.67 1.28
C MET A 868 -18.83 -14.82 0.89
N ASN A 869 -19.18 -15.70 1.84
CA ASN A 869 -19.89 -16.95 1.61
C ASN A 869 -19.13 -17.87 0.63
N ARG A 870 -17.90 -18.21 1.01
CA ARG A 870 -17.01 -19.14 0.30
C ARG A 870 -16.37 -20.10 1.33
N PRO A 871 -16.16 -21.38 0.98
CA PRO A 871 -15.65 -22.40 1.90
C PRO A 871 -14.17 -22.16 2.24
N TYR A 872 -13.74 -22.65 3.40
CA TYR A 872 -12.36 -22.47 3.88
C TYR A 872 -11.28 -22.95 2.88
N GLN A 873 -11.55 -24.00 2.09
CA GLN A 873 -10.65 -24.49 1.04
C GLN A 873 -10.40 -23.52 -0.13
N PHE A 874 -11.27 -22.54 -0.36
CA PHE A 874 -11.07 -21.52 -1.41
C PHE A 874 -9.73 -20.77 -1.24
N TYR A 875 -9.30 -20.58 0.01
CA TYR A 875 -8.04 -19.96 0.40
C TYR A 875 -6.90 -20.99 0.63
N TYR A 876 -6.94 -22.13 -0.09
CA TYR A 876 -6.20 -23.40 0.07
C TYR A 876 -4.83 -23.39 0.78
N PHE A 877 -3.99 -22.38 0.54
CA PHE A 877 -2.68 -22.22 1.19
C PHE A 877 -2.79 -22.11 2.71
N VAL A 878 -3.85 -21.49 3.23
CA VAL A 878 -4.10 -21.29 4.66
C VAL A 878 -4.51 -22.59 5.37
N PRO A 879 -5.50 -23.37 4.87
CA PRO A 879 -5.71 -24.75 5.29
C PRO A 879 -4.42 -25.59 5.28
N LEU A 880 -3.66 -25.52 4.19
CA LEU A 880 -2.45 -26.33 3.98
C LEU A 880 -1.36 -26.02 5.01
N ILE A 881 -0.97 -24.75 5.16
CA ILE A 881 0.08 -24.37 6.12
C ILE A 881 -0.35 -24.61 7.58
N SER A 882 -1.63 -24.41 7.90
CA SER A 882 -2.18 -24.70 9.24
C SER A 882 -2.20 -26.20 9.56
N PHE A 883 -2.62 -27.05 8.62
CA PHE A 883 -2.55 -28.51 8.77
C PHE A 883 -1.12 -28.97 9.06
N TRP A 884 -0.15 -28.54 8.26
CA TRP A 884 1.23 -28.96 8.46
C TRP A 884 1.88 -28.34 9.70
N TYR A 885 1.50 -27.12 10.10
CA TYR A 885 1.92 -26.54 11.38
C TYR A 885 1.44 -27.39 12.57
N CYS A 886 0.18 -27.86 12.54
CA CYS A 886 -0.33 -28.80 13.53
C CYS A 886 0.47 -30.12 13.55
N LEU A 887 0.83 -30.65 12.38
CA LEU A 887 1.61 -31.89 12.29
C LEU A 887 3.06 -31.72 12.81
N ILE A 888 3.73 -30.60 12.49
CA ILE A 888 5.03 -30.22 13.08
C ILE A 888 4.92 -30.16 14.61
N TYR A 889 3.90 -29.47 15.12
CA TYR A 889 3.69 -29.31 16.55
C TYR A 889 3.49 -30.66 17.24
N VAL A 890 2.61 -31.53 16.72
CA VAL A 890 2.38 -32.88 17.29
C VAL A 890 3.65 -33.73 17.27
N VAL A 891 4.38 -33.80 16.14
CA VAL A 891 5.59 -34.64 16.04
C VAL A 891 6.69 -34.20 17.02
N LEU A 892 6.83 -32.90 17.29
CA LEU A 892 7.84 -32.35 18.21
C LEU A 892 7.36 -32.28 19.67
N ALA A 893 6.05 -32.18 19.92
CA ALA A 893 5.46 -32.16 21.27
C ALA A 893 5.16 -33.56 21.84
N LEU A 894 5.07 -34.60 21.00
CA LEU A 894 5.01 -35.98 21.49
C LEU A 894 6.35 -36.39 22.14
N PRO A 895 6.35 -37.06 23.31
CA PRO A 895 7.57 -37.60 23.92
C PRO A 895 8.34 -38.57 22.99
N PRO A 896 9.68 -38.68 23.13
CA PRO A 896 10.54 -37.80 23.92
C PRO A 896 10.59 -36.38 23.32
N HIS A 897 10.63 -35.37 24.18
CA HIS A 897 10.94 -34.00 23.76
C HIS A 897 12.44 -33.91 23.45
N ILE A 898 12.78 -33.30 22.31
CA ILE A 898 14.15 -33.21 21.81
C ILE A 898 14.46 -31.73 21.53
N THR A 899 15.47 -31.19 22.23
CA THR A 899 15.96 -29.82 22.10
C THR A 899 17.49 -29.83 22.01
N ALA A 900 18.11 -28.70 21.65
CA ALA A 900 19.57 -28.57 21.67
C ALA A 900 20.17 -29.07 23.00
N ALA A 901 19.66 -28.56 24.13
CA ALA A 901 20.16 -28.90 25.46
C ALA A 901 19.97 -30.39 25.85
N THR A 902 18.87 -31.03 25.44
CA THR A 902 18.68 -32.46 25.76
C THR A 902 19.54 -33.37 24.90
N VAL A 903 19.88 -32.95 23.68
CA VAL A 903 20.82 -33.63 22.77
C VAL A 903 22.28 -33.40 23.16
N ASP A 904 22.61 -32.22 23.72
CA ASP A 904 23.91 -31.96 24.33
C ASP A 904 24.14 -32.85 25.57
N ALA A 905 23.10 -33.07 26.38
CA ALA A 905 23.15 -33.99 27.52
C ALA A 905 23.15 -35.48 27.11
N ASN A 906 22.54 -35.85 25.98
CA ASN A 906 22.51 -37.23 25.50
C ASN A 906 22.46 -37.34 23.95
N PRO A 907 23.62 -37.60 23.29
CA PRO A 907 23.69 -37.72 21.83
C PRO A 907 22.83 -38.82 21.20
N TYR A 908 22.41 -39.87 21.95
CA TYR A 908 21.50 -40.90 21.41
C TYR A 908 20.13 -40.32 21.00
N GLN A 909 19.77 -39.13 21.48
CA GLN A 909 18.55 -38.45 21.07
C GLN A 909 18.51 -38.06 19.58
N TYR A 910 19.65 -37.99 18.88
CA TYR A 910 19.66 -37.87 17.41
C TYR A 910 18.96 -39.07 16.73
N LEU A 911 19.01 -40.27 17.33
CA LEU A 911 18.29 -41.45 16.80
C LEU A 911 16.77 -41.31 16.98
N TYR A 912 16.30 -40.78 18.11
CA TYR A 912 14.88 -40.48 18.32
C TYR A 912 14.37 -39.35 17.39
N LEU A 913 15.22 -38.38 17.06
CA LEU A 913 14.92 -37.36 16.06
C LEU A 913 14.80 -37.94 14.65
N ALA A 914 15.77 -38.78 14.24
CA ALA A 914 15.73 -39.49 12.98
C ALA A 914 14.49 -40.40 12.88
N ALA A 915 14.15 -41.12 13.95
CA ALA A 915 12.94 -41.93 14.03
C ALA A 915 11.66 -41.09 13.86
N LYS A 916 11.55 -39.92 14.51
CA LYS A 916 10.43 -38.98 14.30
C LYS A 916 10.29 -38.55 12.84
N PHE A 917 11.41 -38.23 12.15
CA PHE A 917 11.38 -37.88 10.73
C PHE A 917 10.99 -39.06 9.82
N VAL A 918 11.53 -40.27 10.06
CA VAL A 918 11.18 -41.47 9.30
C VAL A 918 9.70 -41.84 9.50
N SER A 919 9.19 -41.76 10.73
CA SER A 919 7.76 -41.96 11.01
C SER A 919 6.87 -40.94 10.29
N LEU A 920 7.27 -39.67 10.24
CA LEU A 920 6.55 -38.62 9.52
C LEU A 920 6.51 -38.89 8.00
N LEU A 921 7.65 -39.28 7.40
CA LEU A 921 7.70 -39.67 5.99
C LEU A 921 6.87 -40.93 5.69
N ALA A 922 6.90 -41.92 6.58
CA ALA A 922 6.12 -43.15 6.45
C ALA A 922 4.60 -42.85 6.51
N VAL A 923 4.15 -42.01 7.44
CA VAL A 923 2.74 -41.58 7.54
C VAL A 923 2.32 -40.79 6.28
N SER A 924 3.11 -39.82 5.82
CA SER A 924 2.83 -39.14 4.54
C SER A 924 2.75 -40.10 3.36
N THR A 925 3.60 -41.13 3.32
CA THR A 925 3.58 -42.14 2.25
C THR A 925 2.34 -43.03 2.32
N ILE A 926 1.91 -43.43 3.53
CA ILE A 926 0.70 -44.24 3.73
C ILE A 926 -0.55 -43.46 3.32
N PHE A 927 -0.64 -42.18 3.71
CA PHE A 927 -1.73 -41.29 3.28
C PHE A 927 -1.71 -41.09 1.75
N TYR A 928 -0.53 -40.99 1.13
CA TYR A 928 -0.42 -40.89 -0.33
C TYR A 928 -0.87 -42.17 -1.08
N MET A 929 -0.49 -43.34 -0.58
CA MET A 929 -0.79 -44.62 -1.24
C MET A 929 -2.23 -45.10 -1.04
N SER A 930 -3.05 -44.39 -0.25
CA SER A 930 -4.42 -44.80 0.06
C SER A 930 -5.39 -43.61 0.07
N GLU A 931 -5.80 -43.21 -1.14
CA GLU A 931 -6.81 -42.17 -1.40
C GLU A 931 -8.10 -42.42 -0.60
N VAL A 932 -8.60 -43.66 -0.57
CA VAL A 932 -9.79 -44.05 0.23
C VAL A 932 -9.58 -43.82 1.74
N PHE A 933 -8.36 -43.98 2.27
CA PHE A 933 -8.05 -43.71 3.68
C PHE A 933 -7.98 -42.19 3.95
N PHE A 934 -7.41 -41.42 3.01
CA PHE A 934 -7.39 -39.96 3.05
C PHE A 934 -8.83 -39.41 3.07
N GLU A 935 -9.68 -39.81 2.12
CA GLU A 935 -11.10 -39.44 2.08
C GLU A 935 -11.81 -39.78 3.40
N ARG A 936 -11.65 -41.00 3.91
CA ARG A 936 -12.32 -41.43 5.15
C ARG A 936 -11.93 -40.60 6.36
N ILE A 937 -10.69 -40.10 6.44
CA ILE A 937 -10.26 -39.21 7.52
C ILE A 937 -10.83 -37.81 7.33
N PHE A 938 -10.61 -37.19 6.17
CA PHE A 938 -10.89 -35.77 5.96
C PHE A 938 -12.39 -35.47 5.70
N VAL A 939 -13.17 -36.42 5.19
CA VAL A 939 -14.63 -36.28 4.96
C VAL A 939 -15.45 -36.64 6.21
N THR A 940 -14.84 -37.20 7.26
CA THR A 940 -15.54 -37.54 8.51
C THR A 940 -15.93 -36.29 9.30
N ARG A 941 -17.19 -36.24 9.75
CA ARG A 941 -17.68 -35.17 10.63
C ARG A 941 -17.06 -35.29 12.04
N PRO A 942 -16.71 -34.18 12.72
CA PRO A 942 -17.12 -32.81 12.41
C PRO A 942 -16.25 -32.08 11.37
N TRP A 943 -15.05 -32.56 11.03
CA TRP A 943 -14.03 -31.77 10.29
C TRP A 943 -14.28 -31.57 8.79
N LYS A 944 -15.30 -32.23 8.21
CA LYS A 944 -15.52 -32.32 6.75
C LYS A 944 -15.28 -31.01 6.00
N ALA A 945 -15.99 -29.94 6.36
CA ALA A 945 -16.02 -28.71 5.58
C ALA A 945 -14.81 -27.78 5.80
N LEU A 946 -13.85 -28.16 6.66
CA LEU A 946 -12.49 -27.60 6.63
C LEU A 946 -11.71 -28.08 5.39
N PHE A 947 -12.11 -29.19 4.76
CA PHE A 947 -11.32 -29.94 3.77
C PHE A 947 -12.05 -30.17 2.45
N VAL A 948 -13.20 -29.51 2.26
CA VAL A 948 -14.14 -29.75 1.17
C VAL A 948 -14.59 -28.42 0.53
N THR A 949 -14.97 -28.45 -0.75
CA THR A 949 -15.45 -27.29 -1.52
C THR A 949 -16.99 -27.10 -1.43
N THR A 950 -17.52 -26.07 -2.08
CA THR A 950 -18.97 -25.77 -2.11
C THR A 950 -19.81 -26.91 -2.70
N ASP A 951 -19.26 -27.64 -3.67
CA ASP A 951 -19.90 -28.77 -4.34
C ASP A 951 -19.71 -30.11 -3.61
N ASP A 952 -19.30 -30.04 -2.34
CA ASP A 952 -19.06 -31.16 -1.43
C ASP A 952 -17.88 -32.09 -1.84
N ASP A 953 -16.99 -31.59 -2.73
CA ASP A 953 -15.80 -32.25 -3.28
C ASP A 953 -14.51 -32.04 -2.44
N ILE A 954 -13.66 -33.07 -2.39
CA ILE A 954 -12.36 -33.11 -1.70
C ILE A 954 -11.15 -33.10 -2.66
N HIS A 955 -11.34 -33.29 -3.97
CA HIS A 955 -10.24 -33.46 -4.92
C HIS A 955 -9.26 -32.27 -4.94
N GLU A 956 -9.70 -31.02 -4.73
CA GLU A 956 -8.75 -29.90 -4.58
C GLU A 956 -7.87 -30.05 -3.33
N TRP A 957 -8.43 -30.37 -2.15
CA TRP A 957 -7.63 -30.57 -0.93
C TRP A 957 -6.60 -31.69 -1.11
N TRP A 958 -7.02 -32.84 -1.67
CA TRP A 958 -6.15 -33.96 -1.98
C TRP A 958 -5.04 -33.60 -2.96
N TYR A 959 -5.36 -32.89 -4.05
CA TYR A 959 -4.39 -32.40 -5.04
C TYR A 959 -3.36 -31.44 -4.42
N ARG A 960 -3.80 -30.45 -3.64
CA ARG A 960 -2.91 -29.48 -2.97
C ARG A 960 -2.03 -30.18 -1.93
N TRP A 961 -2.58 -31.14 -1.16
CA TRP A 961 -1.82 -31.91 -0.16
C TRP A 961 -0.82 -32.89 -0.81
N LYS A 962 -1.25 -33.63 -1.86
CA LYS A 962 -0.40 -34.58 -2.61
C LYS A 962 0.87 -33.87 -3.08
N LEU A 963 0.75 -32.67 -3.64
CA LEU A 963 1.87 -31.98 -4.28
C LEU A 963 3.05 -31.68 -3.34
N ASP A 964 2.78 -31.31 -2.08
CA ASP A 964 3.79 -30.86 -1.10
C ASP A 964 4.09 -31.87 0.02
N ARG A 965 3.63 -33.12 -0.14
CA ARG A 965 3.63 -34.21 0.88
C ARG A 965 4.95 -34.51 1.63
N TYR A 966 6.09 -34.08 1.09
CA TYR A 966 7.42 -34.22 1.72
C TYR A 966 8.15 -32.89 2.00
N THR A 967 7.70 -31.79 1.40
CA THR A 967 8.39 -30.48 1.37
C THR A 967 8.76 -29.97 2.77
N ILE A 968 7.84 -30.13 3.73
CA ILE A 968 8.01 -29.64 5.10
C ILE A 968 8.96 -30.51 5.91
N THR A 969 8.89 -31.83 5.74
CA THR A 969 9.83 -32.75 6.38
C THR A 969 11.25 -32.51 5.87
N SER A 970 11.42 -32.21 4.57
CA SER A 970 12.71 -31.75 4.03
C SER A 970 13.20 -30.45 4.68
N GLY A 971 12.31 -29.50 4.97
CA GLY A 971 12.65 -28.27 5.71
C GLY A 971 13.07 -28.52 7.17
N MET A 972 12.41 -29.44 7.87
CA MET A 972 12.78 -29.86 9.23
C MET A 972 14.11 -30.61 9.26
N VAL A 973 14.34 -31.51 8.29
CA VAL A 973 15.61 -32.25 8.13
C VAL A 973 16.75 -31.29 7.78
N PHE A 974 16.53 -30.33 6.88
CA PHE A 974 17.51 -29.29 6.57
C PHE A 974 17.86 -28.45 7.79
N ALA A 975 16.87 -28.06 8.61
CA ALA A 975 17.12 -27.36 9.87
C ALA A 975 17.95 -28.19 10.85
N ALA A 976 17.63 -29.47 11.04
CA ALA A 976 18.40 -30.37 11.89
C ALA A 976 19.86 -30.51 11.41
N ILE A 977 20.07 -30.70 10.09
CA ILE A 977 21.41 -30.75 9.48
C ILE A 977 22.15 -29.41 9.67
N PHE A 978 21.47 -28.27 9.53
CA PHE A 978 22.05 -26.95 9.72
C PHE A 978 22.56 -26.73 11.16
N HIS A 979 21.73 -27.00 12.17
CA HIS A 979 22.12 -26.87 13.58
C HIS A 979 23.25 -27.85 13.97
N VAL A 980 23.26 -29.07 13.41
CA VAL A 980 24.35 -30.04 13.60
C VAL A 980 25.64 -29.54 12.95
N ALA A 981 25.59 -29.04 11.72
CA ALA A 981 26.75 -28.51 11.01
C ALA A 981 27.32 -27.25 11.67
N GLN A 982 26.47 -26.39 12.25
CA GLN A 982 26.89 -25.23 13.04
C GLN A 982 27.58 -25.69 14.34
N LYS A 983 27.00 -26.65 15.08
CA LYS A 983 27.58 -27.22 16.31
C LYS A 983 28.96 -27.84 16.10
N TYR A 984 29.20 -28.48 14.95
CA TYR A 984 30.50 -29.06 14.59
C TYR A 984 31.41 -28.10 13.78
N ALA A 985 31.10 -26.81 13.72
CA ALA A 985 31.88 -25.78 13.03
C ALA A 985 32.25 -26.11 11.57
N VAL A 986 31.32 -26.77 10.85
CA VAL A 986 31.50 -27.18 9.44
C VAL A 986 31.50 -25.96 8.50
N PHE A 987 30.92 -24.84 8.94
CA PHE A 987 30.96 -23.54 8.29
C PHE A 987 31.26 -22.43 9.31
N ASP A 988 31.76 -21.29 8.80
CA ASP A 988 31.99 -20.06 9.57
C ASP A 988 31.00 -18.99 9.06
N ASP A 989 30.01 -18.68 9.90
CA ASP A 989 28.98 -17.66 9.68
C ASP A 989 29.36 -16.28 10.25
N ASN A 990 30.19 -16.24 11.29
CA ASN A 990 30.63 -15.03 12.00
C ASN A 990 31.53 -14.12 11.14
N ASN A 991 32.34 -14.69 10.26
CA ASN A 991 33.25 -13.96 9.38
C ASN A 991 32.51 -13.27 8.21
N HIS A 992 33.04 -12.16 7.71
CA HIS A 992 32.56 -11.49 6.49
C HIS A 992 33.02 -12.16 5.18
N GLY A 993 33.77 -13.27 5.25
CA GLY A 993 34.20 -14.10 4.13
C GLY A 993 33.15 -15.08 3.59
N ASN A 994 33.56 -15.99 2.71
CA ASN A 994 32.67 -17.07 2.23
C ASN A 994 32.30 -18.03 3.35
N LEU A 995 31.11 -18.65 3.26
CA LEU A 995 30.57 -19.57 4.27
C LEU A 995 31.43 -20.83 4.48
N PHE A 996 32.15 -21.26 3.44
CA PHE A 996 33.05 -22.41 3.46
C PHE A 996 34.42 -22.04 2.90
N SER A 997 35.43 -22.89 3.15
CA SER A 997 36.75 -22.77 2.53
C SER A 997 36.66 -22.69 0.99
N ARG A 998 37.59 -21.96 0.35
CA ARG A 998 37.51 -21.59 -1.08
C ARG A 998 37.21 -22.76 -2.05
N ARG A 999 37.70 -23.97 -1.76
CA ARG A 999 37.43 -25.18 -2.57
C ARG A 999 35.99 -25.68 -2.38
N ILE A 1000 35.55 -25.85 -1.14
CA ILE A 1000 34.19 -26.28 -0.79
C ILE A 1000 33.16 -25.24 -1.27
N SER A 1001 33.49 -23.95 -1.11
CA SER A 1001 32.69 -22.83 -1.60
C SER A 1001 32.47 -22.90 -3.11
N LEU A 1002 33.51 -23.20 -3.90
CA LEU A 1002 33.39 -23.35 -5.35
C LEU A 1002 32.55 -24.58 -5.73
N THR A 1003 32.82 -25.75 -5.14
CA THR A 1003 32.08 -26.98 -5.47
C THR A 1003 30.62 -26.92 -5.06
N ALA A 1004 30.30 -26.35 -3.89
CA ALA A 1004 28.92 -26.14 -3.45
C ALA A 1004 28.20 -25.09 -4.30
N THR A 1005 28.89 -24.05 -4.80
CA THR A 1005 28.32 -23.11 -5.79
C THR A 1005 27.95 -23.86 -7.07
N LEU A 1006 28.87 -24.65 -7.63
CA LEU A 1006 28.63 -25.40 -8.87
C LEU A 1006 27.50 -26.43 -8.72
N ALA A 1007 27.47 -27.18 -7.61
CA ALA A 1007 26.39 -28.12 -7.31
C ALA A 1007 25.04 -27.42 -7.16
N ALA A 1008 25.01 -26.24 -6.54
CA ALA A 1008 23.78 -25.49 -6.32
C ALA A 1008 23.25 -24.78 -7.59
N VAL A 1009 24.14 -24.28 -8.46
CA VAL A 1009 23.76 -23.86 -9.83
C VAL A 1009 23.22 -25.06 -10.60
N GLY A 1010 23.89 -26.21 -10.52
CA GLY A 1010 23.45 -27.46 -11.15
C GLY A 1010 22.07 -27.91 -10.69
N GLY A 1011 21.77 -27.83 -9.39
CA GLY A 1011 20.47 -28.20 -8.82
C GLY A 1011 19.31 -27.30 -9.27
N VAL A 1012 19.54 -25.98 -9.32
CA VAL A 1012 18.55 -25.03 -9.85
C VAL A 1012 18.38 -25.22 -11.37
N GLY A 1013 19.49 -25.30 -12.11
CA GLY A 1013 19.48 -25.50 -13.56
C GLY A 1013 18.86 -26.83 -13.99
N PHE A 1014 19.04 -27.90 -13.22
CA PHE A 1014 18.37 -29.18 -13.42
C PHE A 1014 16.85 -29.05 -13.35
N TYR A 1015 16.32 -28.39 -12.30
CA TYR A 1015 14.87 -28.20 -12.17
C TYR A 1015 14.31 -27.30 -13.28
N THR A 1016 15.01 -26.21 -13.62
CA THR A 1016 14.60 -25.34 -14.74
C THR A 1016 14.58 -26.11 -16.06
N THR A 1017 15.63 -26.88 -16.39
CA THR A 1017 15.66 -27.74 -17.59
C THR A 1017 14.53 -28.76 -17.59
N PHE A 1018 14.28 -29.44 -16.47
CA PHE A 1018 13.13 -30.35 -16.30
C PHE A 1018 11.80 -29.65 -16.60
N SER A 1019 11.59 -28.43 -16.09
CA SER A 1019 10.35 -27.68 -16.33
C SER A 1019 10.12 -27.26 -17.79
N PHE A 1020 11.18 -27.13 -18.59
CA PHE A 1020 11.10 -26.83 -20.03
C PHE A 1020 10.99 -28.09 -20.90
N LEU A 1021 11.51 -29.24 -20.44
CA LEU A 1021 11.35 -30.53 -21.12
C LEU A 1021 10.01 -31.21 -20.79
N CYS A 1022 9.36 -30.78 -19.71
CA CYS A 1022 8.02 -31.19 -19.30
C CYS A 1022 6.97 -30.97 -20.41
N ARG A 1023 6.22 -32.02 -20.75
CA ARG A 1023 5.12 -31.96 -21.74
C ARG A 1023 3.72 -32.10 -21.14
N ASN A 1024 3.57 -32.88 -20.06
CA ASN A 1024 2.30 -33.15 -19.41
C ASN A 1024 2.30 -32.58 -17.98
N LYS A 1025 1.31 -31.75 -17.64
CA LYS A 1025 1.14 -31.15 -16.31
C LYS A 1025 1.12 -32.22 -15.21
N GLN A 1026 0.34 -33.28 -15.40
CA GLN A 1026 0.10 -34.30 -14.37
C GLN A 1026 1.37 -35.08 -14.00
N GLU A 1027 2.14 -35.53 -15.00
CA GLU A 1027 3.42 -36.24 -14.80
C GLU A 1027 4.43 -35.36 -14.06
N CYS A 1028 4.55 -34.09 -14.44
CA CYS A 1028 5.52 -33.19 -13.86
C CYS A 1028 5.14 -32.75 -12.44
N GLU A 1029 3.85 -32.62 -12.13
CA GLU A 1029 3.35 -32.40 -10.76
C GLU A 1029 3.60 -33.62 -9.85
N GLU A 1030 3.53 -34.84 -10.37
CA GLU A 1030 3.89 -36.04 -9.59
C GLU A 1030 5.40 -36.14 -9.31
N ILE A 1031 6.24 -35.87 -10.32
CA ILE A 1031 7.71 -35.85 -10.17
C ILE A 1031 8.16 -34.72 -9.23
N HIS A 1032 7.53 -33.54 -9.33
CA HIS A 1032 7.85 -32.34 -8.55
C HIS A 1032 8.00 -32.62 -7.05
N SER A 1033 7.05 -33.34 -6.45
CA SER A 1033 7.05 -33.66 -5.00
C SER A 1033 8.30 -34.40 -4.52
N TYR A 1034 9.01 -35.11 -5.41
CA TYR A 1034 10.25 -35.82 -5.08
C TYR A 1034 11.51 -34.95 -5.27
N ILE A 1035 11.50 -34.01 -6.22
CA ILE A 1035 12.70 -33.23 -6.61
C ILE A 1035 12.69 -31.78 -6.11
N VAL A 1036 11.57 -31.24 -5.62
CA VAL A 1036 11.40 -29.82 -5.27
C VAL A 1036 12.37 -29.32 -4.19
N PHE A 1037 12.88 -30.19 -3.32
CA PHE A 1037 13.89 -29.79 -2.32
C PHE A 1037 15.24 -29.38 -2.98
N ILE A 1038 15.54 -29.88 -4.18
CA ILE A 1038 16.80 -29.63 -4.89
C ILE A 1038 16.96 -28.15 -5.29
N PRO A 1039 16.03 -27.50 -6.03
CA PRO A 1039 16.13 -26.08 -6.32
C PRO A 1039 15.96 -25.20 -5.08
N ILE A 1040 15.22 -25.63 -4.04
CA ILE A 1040 15.10 -24.86 -2.79
C ILE A 1040 16.44 -24.81 -2.04
N ILE A 1041 17.06 -25.96 -1.78
CA ILE A 1041 18.39 -26.02 -1.15
C ILE A 1041 19.46 -25.40 -2.05
N GLY A 1042 19.36 -25.59 -3.38
CA GLY A 1042 20.23 -24.95 -4.37
C GLY A 1042 20.16 -23.42 -4.29
N TYR A 1043 18.95 -22.84 -4.33
CA TYR A 1043 18.77 -21.40 -4.13
C TYR A 1043 19.37 -20.96 -2.79
N ILE A 1044 19.02 -21.63 -1.69
CA ILE A 1044 19.52 -21.32 -0.33
C ILE A 1044 21.06 -21.31 -0.32
N VAL A 1045 21.73 -22.33 -0.86
CA VAL A 1045 23.20 -22.39 -0.89
C VAL A 1045 23.81 -21.27 -1.73
N LEU A 1046 23.36 -21.06 -2.99
CA LEU A 1046 23.87 -19.99 -3.86
C LEU A 1046 23.75 -18.60 -3.20
N ARG A 1047 22.58 -18.37 -2.62
CA ARG A 1047 22.16 -17.13 -1.99
C ARG A 1047 22.96 -16.81 -0.72
N ASN A 1048 23.61 -17.82 -0.13
CA ASN A 1048 24.22 -17.75 1.21
C ASN A 1048 25.75 -17.92 1.24
N ILE A 1049 26.36 -18.37 0.14
CA ILE A 1049 27.76 -18.85 0.16
C ILE A 1049 28.81 -17.73 0.18
N SER A 1050 28.47 -16.54 -0.29
CA SER A 1050 29.34 -15.36 -0.31
C SER A 1050 29.08 -14.47 0.90
N GLY A 1051 30.15 -13.98 1.54
CA GLY A 1051 30.05 -13.09 2.71
C GLY A 1051 29.37 -11.74 2.44
N ILE A 1052 29.51 -11.19 1.23
CA ILE A 1052 28.77 -9.98 0.82
C ILE A 1052 27.29 -10.31 0.74
N LEU A 1053 26.94 -11.48 0.18
CA LEU A 1053 25.56 -11.94 0.16
C LEU A 1053 25.04 -12.28 1.56
N ARG A 1054 25.92 -12.68 2.51
CA ARG A 1054 25.61 -12.94 3.93
C ARG A 1054 25.38 -11.70 4.79
N THR A 1055 25.77 -10.50 4.37
CA THR A 1055 25.93 -9.37 5.32
C THR A 1055 24.96 -8.19 5.16
N ARG A 1056 24.13 -8.16 4.10
CA ARG A 1056 23.13 -7.10 3.83
C ARG A 1056 21.73 -7.71 3.67
N TYR A 1057 20.65 -6.94 3.63
CA TYR A 1057 19.34 -7.44 3.13
C TYR A 1057 18.47 -6.31 2.55
N SER A 1058 17.46 -6.67 1.75
CA SER A 1058 16.48 -5.74 1.20
C SER A 1058 15.32 -5.53 2.17
N SER A 1059 15.34 -4.42 2.91
CA SER A 1059 14.26 -4.04 3.84
C SER A 1059 12.90 -3.93 3.16
N PHE A 1060 12.87 -3.61 1.85
CA PHE A 1060 11.66 -3.60 1.03
C PHE A 1060 11.03 -4.99 0.91
N PHE A 1061 11.80 -5.99 0.46
CA PHE A 1061 11.30 -7.36 0.36
C PHE A 1061 11.04 -7.97 1.74
N ALA A 1062 11.87 -7.69 2.75
CA ALA A 1062 11.63 -8.14 4.12
C ALA A 1062 10.29 -7.60 4.68
N TRP A 1063 9.91 -6.36 4.36
CA TRP A 1063 8.60 -5.82 4.70
C TRP A 1063 7.46 -6.53 3.95
N PHE A 1064 7.58 -6.77 2.64
CA PHE A 1064 6.63 -7.62 1.89
C PHE A 1064 6.49 -9.03 2.49
N GLY A 1065 7.57 -9.59 3.05
CA GLY A 1065 7.58 -10.87 3.76
C GLY A 1065 6.80 -10.85 5.08
N ARG A 1066 6.95 -9.78 5.89
CA ARG A 1066 6.25 -9.60 7.16
C ARG A 1066 4.72 -9.66 6.99
N ILE A 1067 4.21 -9.11 5.88
CA ILE A 1067 2.78 -9.05 5.49
C ILE A 1067 2.38 -10.05 4.38
N SER A 1068 3.22 -11.06 4.10
CA SER A 1068 3.06 -11.92 2.91
C SER A 1068 1.77 -12.75 2.90
N LEU A 1069 1.31 -13.19 4.07
CA LEU A 1069 0.07 -13.95 4.21
C LEU A 1069 -1.14 -13.07 3.89
N GLU A 1070 -1.16 -11.87 4.43
CA GLU A 1070 -2.23 -10.89 4.24
C GLU A 1070 -2.27 -10.43 2.78
N LEU A 1071 -1.12 -10.22 2.14
CA LEU A 1071 -1.03 -10.01 0.69
C LEU A 1071 -1.59 -11.21 -0.10
N PHE A 1072 -1.24 -12.44 0.27
CA PHE A 1072 -1.73 -13.65 -0.41
C PHE A 1072 -3.26 -13.77 -0.32
N ILE A 1073 -3.86 -13.40 0.82
CA ILE A 1073 -5.31 -13.49 1.03
C ILE A 1073 -6.04 -12.30 0.37
N CYS A 1074 -5.56 -11.06 0.57
CA CYS A 1074 -6.23 -9.86 0.05
C CYS A 1074 -6.17 -9.74 -1.48
N GLN A 1075 -5.27 -10.46 -2.18
CA GLN A 1075 -5.21 -10.44 -3.65
C GLN A 1075 -6.55 -10.89 -4.27
N TYR A 1076 -7.27 -11.82 -3.61
CA TYR A 1076 -8.48 -12.47 -4.11
C TYR A 1076 -9.65 -11.48 -4.34
N HIS A 1077 -9.67 -10.34 -3.63
CA HIS A 1077 -10.81 -9.42 -3.61
C HIS A 1077 -10.45 -7.95 -3.93
N ILE A 1078 -9.19 -7.64 -4.27
CA ILE A 1078 -8.74 -6.27 -4.63
C ILE A 1078 -7.99 -6.23 -5.97
N TRP A 1079 -7.12 -7.20 -6.23
CA TRP A 1079 -6.48 -7.34 -7.56
C TRP A 1079 -7.30 -8.24 -8.46
N LEU A 1080 -7.70 -9.39 -7.92
CA LEU A 1080 -8.56 -10.35 -8.59
C LEU A 1080 -10.03 -10.04 -8.30
N ALA A 1081 -10.91 -10.57 -9.14
CA ALA A 1081 -12.35 -10.53 -8.97
C ALA A 1081 -13.00 -11.78 -9.60
N ALA A 1082 -14.21 -12.14 -9.17
CA ALA A 1082 -14.95 -13.35 -9.53
C ALA A 1082 -14.09 -14.61 -9.35
N ASP A 1083 -13.92 -15.02 -8.08
CA ASP A 1083 -13.29 -16.29 -7.68
C ASP A 1083 -11.89 -16.59 -8.26
N ARG A 1084 -11.15 -15.51 -8.59
CA ARG A 1084 -9.83 -15.45 -9.27
C ARG A 1084 -9.85 -15.47 -10.81
N HIS A 1085 -10.99 -15.44 -11.49
CA HIS A 1085 -11.01 -15.47 -12.96
C HIS A 1085 -10.70 -14.10 -13.60
N GLY A 1086 -11.06 -13.01 -12.92
CA GLY A 1086 -10.91 -11.63 -13.39
C GLY A 1086 -9.82 -10.80 -12.73
N VAL A 1087 -9.76 -9.54 -13.16
CA VAL A 1087 -9.01 -8.43 -12.56
C VAL A 1087 -9.96 -7.26 -12.29
N LEU A 1088 -9.80 -6.58 -11.15
CA LEU A 1088 -10.61 -5.41 -10.78
C LEU A 1088 -10.22 -4.16 -11.58
N VAL A 1089 -11.23 -3.42 -12.07
CA VAL A 1089 -11.06 -2.18 -12.83
C VAL A 1089 -11.80 -1.01 -12.16
N LEU A 1090 -11.02 -0.13 -11.53
CA LEU A 1090 -11.46 1.15 -10.98
C LEU A 1090 -11.41 2.28 -12.03
N LEU A 1091 -10.51 2.17 -13.02
CA LEU A 1091 -10.38 3.12 -14.14
C LEU A 1091 -10.41 2.38 -15.50
N PRO A 1092 -11.57 2.36 -16.21
CA PRO A 1092 -11.64 1.78 -17.55
C PRO A 1092 -10.78 2.56 -18.55
N GLY A 1093 -10.21 1.86 -19.53
CA GLY A 1093 -9.38 2.44 -20.59
C GLY A 1093 -7.93 2.77 -20.21
N PHE A 1094 -7.57 2.80 -18.92
CA PHE A 1094 -6.22 3.15 -18.44
C PHE A 1094 -5.56 2.01 -17.64
N PRO A 1095 -5.24 0.85 -18.28
CA PRO A 1095 -4.84 -0.37 -17.56
C PRO A 1095 -3.62 -0.17 -16.64
N THR A 1096 -2.55 0.48 -17.11
CA THR A 1096 -1.34 0.71 -16.29
C THR A 1096 -1.62 1.57 -15.06
N LEU A 1097 -2.44 2.62 -15.20
CA LEU A 1097 -2.82 3.49 -14.08
C LEU A 1097 -3.77 2.76 -13.12
N ASN A 1098 -4.69 1.95 -13.63
CA ASN A 1098 -5.54 1.08 -12.84
C ASN A 1098 -4.69 0.13 -11.98
N VAL A 1099 -3.69 -0.55 -12.56
CA VAL A 1099 -2.77 -1.44 -11.83
C VAL A 1099 -2.01 -0.68 -10.74
N ILE A 1100 -1.47 0.51 -11.02
CA ILE A 1100 -0.76 1.32 -10.00
C ILE A 1100 -1.68 1.68 -8.83
N ILE A 1101 -2.91 2.10 -9.12
CA ILE A 1101 -3.90 2.52 -8.11
C ILE A 1101 -4.43 1.34 -7.29
N THR A 1102 -4.81 0.22 -7.94
CA THR A 1102 -5.26 -0.97 -7.22
C THR A 1102 -4.13 -1.59 -6.40
N SER A 1103 -2.88 -1.57 -6.89
CA SER A 1103 -1.68 -1.94 -6.13
C SER A 1103 -1.50 -1.11 -4.87
N PHE A 1104 -1.59 0.21 -4.96
CA PHE A 1104 -1.47 1.09 -3.81
C PHE A 1104 -2.54 0.79 -2.75
N ILE A 1105 -3.80 0.66 -3.15
CA ILE A 1105 -4.91 0.34 -2.24
C ILE A 1105 -4.76 -1.07 -1.64
N PHE A 1106 -4.42 -2.09 -2.46
CA PHE A 1106 -4.21 -3.48 -2.03
C PHE A 1106 -3.10 -3.60 -0.99
N ILE A 1107 -1.96 -2.94 -1.23
CA ILE A 1107 -0.82 -2.97 -0.31
C ILE A 1107 -1.17 -2.27 1.01
N CYS A 1108 -1.85 -1.12 0.96
CA CYS A 1108 -2.30 -0.42 2.17
C CYS A 1108 -3.31 -1.25 2.99
N ALA A 1109 -4.28 -1.89 2.31
CA ALA A 1109 -5.26 -2.74 2.95
C ALA A 1109 -4.62 -3.98 3.60
N SER A 1110 -3.68 -4.64 2.91
CA SER A 1110 -2.97 -5.81 3.43
C SER A 1110 -2.12 -5.47 4.65
N HIS A 1111 -1.44 -4.33 4.63
CA HIS A 1111 -0.68 -3.82 5.77
C HIS A 1111 -1.57 -3.47 6.97
N GLU A 1112 -2.74 -2.88 6.73
CA GLU A 1112 -3.70 -2.57 7.80
C GLU A 1112 -4.32 -3.85 8.38
N VAL A 1113 -4.70 -4.83 7.56
CA VAL A 1113 -5.19 -6.14 8.02
C VAL A 1113 -4.14 -6.87 8.87
N HIS A 1114 -2.86 -6.79 8.49
CA HIS A 1114 -1.76 -7.32 9.31
C HIS A 1114 -1.69 -6.63 10.69
N ARG A 1115 -1.72 -5.29 10.71
CA ARG A 1115 -1.74 -4.49 11.95
C ARG A 1115 -2.92 -4.85 12.85
N LEU A 1116 -4.13 -4.92 12.29
CA LEU A 1116 -5.36 -5.26 13.01
C LEU A 1116 -5.31 -6.69 13.58
N THR A 1117 -4.74 -7.64 12.85
CA THR A 1117 -4.55 -9.03 13.32
C THR A 1117 -3.62 -9.08 14.54
N LEU A 1118 -2.53 -8.29 14.56
CA LEU A 1118 -1.64 -8.18 15.71
C LEU A 1118 -2.29 -7.47 16.91
N VAL A 1119 -3.10 -6.43 16.68
CA VAL A 1119 -3.83 -5.73 17.74
C VAL A 1119 -4.90 -6.62 18.39
N LEU A 1120 -5.56 -7.50 17.61
CA LEU A 1120 -6.61 -8.39 18.12
C LEU A 1120 -6.08 -9.68 18.76
N LEU A 1121 -4.89 -10.15 18.35
CA LEU A 1121 -4.22 -11.35 18.88
C LEU A 1121 -4.24 -11.48 20.43
N PRO A 1122 -3.81 -10.49 21.24
CA PRO A 1122 -3.76 -10.64 22.69
C PRO A 1122 -5.14 -10.70 23.36
N TYR A 1123 -6.20 -10.22 22.70
CA TYR A 1123 -7.58 -10.34 23.19
C TYR A 1123 -8.19 -11.70 22.83
N ALA A 1124 -7.90 -12.21 21.63
CA ALA A 1124 -8.37 -13.50 21.16
C ALA A 1124 -7.64 -14.68 21.83
N VAL A 1125 -6.31 -14.62 21.91
CA VAL A 1125 -5.44 -15.63 22.54
C VAL A 1125 -4.51 -14.97 23.57
N PRO A 1126 -5.01 -14.69 24.79
CA PRO A 1126 -4.21 -14.14 25.89
C PRO A 1126 -3.02 -15.03 26.27
N SER A 1127 -2.06 -14.44 26.99
CA SER A 1127 -0.89 -15.16 27.52
C SER A 1127 -1.23 -16.19 28.60
N ASP A 1128 -2.35 -16.04 29.32
CA ASP A 1128 -2.87 -17.06 30.23
C ASP A 1128 -3.57 -18.18 29.43
N TRP A 1129 -3.06 -19.41 29.58
CA TRP A 1129 -3.61 -20.61 28.96
C TRP A 1129 -5.08 -20.88 29.33
N LYS A 1130 -5.52 -20.50 30.53
CA LYS A 1130 -6.92 -20.68 30.96
C LYS A 1130 -7.86 -19.78 30.16
N LEU A 1131 -7.45 -18.52 29.96
CA LEU A 1131 -8.21 -17.56 29.16
C LEU A 1131 -8.17 -17.93 27.66
N ALA A 1132 -7.02 -18.38 27.14
CA ALA A 1132 -6.89 -18.87 25.77
C ALA A 1132 -7.80 -20.08 25.51
N VAL A 1133 -7.79 -21.10 26.38
CA VAL A 1133 -8.65 -22.29 26.25
C VAL A 1133 -10.14 -21.92 26.37
N ARG A 1134 -10.51 -21.04 27.32
CA ARG A 1134 -11.89 -20.52 27.44
C ARG A 1134 -12.35 -19.84 26.15
N ASN A 1135 -11.52 -18.97 25.57
CA ASN A 1135 -11.82 -18.27 24.34
C ASN A 1135 -11.95 -19.24 23.15
N PHE A 1136 -11.07 -20.25 23.06
CA PHE A 1136 -11.13 -21.30 22.04
C PHE A 1136 -12.39 -22.16 22.13
N VAL A 1137 -12.81 -22.54 23.34
CA VAL A 1137 -14.08 -23.27 23.56
C VAL A 1137 -15.28 -22.42 23.14
N ALA A 1138 -15.29 -21.12 23.47
CA ALA A 1138 -16.34 -20.20 23.02
C ALA A 1138 -16.38 -20.06 21.48
N PHE A 1139 -15.21 -20.02 20.82
CA PHE A 1139 -15.11 -20.02 19.36
C PHE A 1139 -15.67 -21.32 18.74
N LEU A 1140 -15.35 -22.50 19.29
CA LEU A 1140 -15.90 -23.77 18.80
C LEU A 1140 -17.42 -23.87 18.96
N ILE A 1141 -17.98 -23.33 20.06
CA ILE A 1141 -19.44 -23.27 20.28
C ILE A 1141 -20.15 -22.43 19.21
N ILE A 1142 -19.50 -21.40 18.66
CA ILE A 1142 -20.02 -20.59 17.55
C ILE A 1142 -19.78 -21.27 16.20
N LEU A 1143 -18.61 -21.87 15.99
CA LEU A 1143 -18.21 -22.43 14.69
C LEU A 1143 -18.95 -23.73 14.34
N ILE A 1144 -19.13 -24.65 15.31
CA ILE A 1144 -19.71 -25.98 15.05
C ILE A 1144 -21.16 -25.92 14.52
N PRO A 1145 -22.04 -25.02 14.98
CA PRO A 1145 -23.34 -24.79 14.33
C PRO A 1145 -23.22 -24.30 12.88
N ILE A 1146 -22.37 -23.31 12.61
CA ILE A 1146 -22.19 -22.73 11.26
C ILE A 1146 -21.64 -23.81 10.30
N ALA A 1147 -20.61 -24.53 10.72
CA ALA A 1147 -20.07 -25.71 10.05
C ALA A 1147 -21.15 -26.74 9.65
N ARG A 1148 -22.09 -27.01 10.58
CA ARG A 1148 -23.14 -28.01 10.39
C ARG A 1148 -24.27 -27.56 9.45
N TYR A 1149 -24.63 -26.27 9.45
CA TYR A 1149 -25.78 -25.74 8.71
C TYR A 1149 -25.40 -25.11 7.36
N ASP A 1150 -24.35 -24.30 7.33
CA ASP A 1150 -23.94 -23.52 6.15
C ASP A 1150 -22.80 -24.20 5.36
N GLY A 1151 -22.19 -25.27 5.90
CA GLY A 1151 -21.23 -26.13 5.18
C GLY A 1151 -19.88 -25.49 4.84
N MET A 1152 -19.52 -24.35 5.44
CA MET A 1152 -18.31 -23.59 5.07
C MET A 1152 -17.04 -23.91 5.89
N PHE A 1153 -17.18 -24.68 6.98
CA PHE A 1153 -16.13 -25.04 7.96
C PHE A 1153 -16.37 -26.45 8.51
#